data_AF-A0A834DQ36-F1
#
_entry.id   AF-A0A834DQ36-F1
#
_cell.length_a   1.000
_cell.length_b   1.000
_cell.length_c   1.000
_cell.angle_alpha   90.00
_cell.angle_beta   90.00
_cell.angle_gamma   90.00
#
_symmetry.space_group_name_H-M   'P 1'
#
loop_
_entity.id
_entity.type
_entity.pdbx_description
1 polymer ?
#
loop_
_entity_poly.entity_id
_entity_poly.type
_entity_poly.pdbx_seq_one_letter_code
_entity_poly.pdbx_strand_id
1 'polypeptide(L)'
;MALHLVTDFDLRKDALPWLRAQRASWTGAGARGGCAGVLENNYESLRVLNVERNGNIIYTYKDDKGNVSFGLYDCQTRQNEHLYTFEKDLQVVSCSVNSERTLLAASLVQSTKEGRKNELQPGSKCLTLLVEICPVNNVKVLKAVDSYLWVQFLYPHVDSHPLPENHLLLISEEKYIEQFHIQVIQEGGNRVVAKNSGHLRKERVAEDFVWAQWDMSEQRLYYIDMKKSRTLLKCIQFCGDENFKLMFEAPLDISLSDSGFKLVNFGCGYPQDQEKLPKYLSLCIFTNRTGSLCVCYSPKFVSWEQITYSVFYFHKGYSKTFTAALGSVHSPVTKGITFLNLEYYIAVYLPGHFFHLLNIQHPDLICHSLFLTGSNDVISMLPHSPLQSLSGSLVLDWCSGKLYRVFLSQSCLLQFLWHPRPDWEKMAVLHCLLSCGRDPQFVESKIIQWISENISACYSFDPIQEFIIASSYWSIYPETSNMDTLLPYSSVLTWNTEIPGITLVTEEITLPLMKVHSFKSYWEKLNANLDYVKYSKTHLHYNNNMVRREWHSLISEEKTGKRRSKVYVRNILDNAVRVISNLEARNLEPRSTPLFQEEDNHQRLLVGLMVSELKDHLLRHLQGVEKKKIEQMVLDYCSKLLDLICRILETSWRKHNLHPWVLHFNRRASAAEFAVFHIMTRILEATRSLFLPLPPGFHTLHTILGVHCLPLHNLLHYIDNGVLLLTETAVTRLMKDLDNTEKNEKLKFSIIVRLPPLIGQKICRLWDHPMSSNIISRNHVKQLLQNYKKQPQSSVIDKSSFSVEFLPLNYFIETLTDIESSNRALYGFEGHDNVDAKFVEEAALKHTTMLLGL
;
A
#
# COMPACT_ATOMS: atom_id res chain seq x y z
N MET A 1 -15.01 12.30 9.84
CA MET A 1 -14.58 12.87 8.54
C MET A 1 -13.72 11.85 7.81
N ALA A 2 -13.92 11.66 6.50
CA ALA A 2 -13.06 10.79 5.69
C ALA A 2 -11.63 11.34 5.59
N LEU A 3 -11.47 12.67 5.58
CA LEU A 3 -10.20 13.36 5.71
C LEU A 3 -9.95 13.77 7.17
N HIS A 4 -8.78 13.46 7.68
CA HIS A 4 -8.29 13.95 8.97
C HIS A 4 -7.33 15.12 8.72
N LEU A 5 -7.74 16.32 9.14
CA LEU A 5 -6.98 17.56 8.98
C LEU A 5 -6.21 17.83 10.28
N VAL A 6 -4.90 17.61 10.26
CA VAL A 6 -4.02 18.00 11.38
C VAL A 6 -3.58 19.44 11.13
N THR A 7 -3.81 20.34 12.07
CA THR A 7 -3.35 21.73 11.95
C THR A 7 -1.84 21.77 12.21
N ASP A 8 -1.06 22.11 11.18
CA ASP A 8 0.39 22.34 11.30
C ASP A 8 0.68 23.79 11.70
N PHE A 9 -0.19 24.75 11.31
CA PHE A 9 -0.13 26.15 11.73
C PHE A 9 -1.51 26.81 11.74
N ASP A 10 -1.78 27.64 12.74
CA ASP A 10 -2.96 28.48 12.85
C ASP A 10 -2.53 29.93 13.13
N LEU A 11 -2.68 30.80 12.12
CA LEU A 11 -2.28 32.21 12.20
C LEU A 11 -2.83 32.93 13.44
N ARG A 12 -4.05 32.59 13.89
CA ARG A 12 -4.67 33.22 15.05
C ARG A 12 -4.19 32.64 16.39
N LYS A 13 -3.68 31.41 16.42
CA LYS A 13 -3.17 30.79 17.66
C LYS A 13 -1.66 30.94 17.80
N ASP A 14 -0.93 30.87 16.70
CA ASP A 14 0.53 30.77 16.72
C ASP A 14 1.20 32.13 16.54
N ALA A 15 0.64 33.04 15.73
CA ALA A 15 1.22 34.37 15.49
C ALA A 15 0.58 35.47 16.35
N LEU A 16 -0.76 35.48 16.46
CA LEU A 16 -1.50 36.56 17.14
C LEU A 16 -1.10 36.78 18.62
N PRO A 17 -0.91 35.75 19.47
CA PRO A 17 -0.51 35.98 20.86
C PRO A 17 0.88 36.63 20.98
N TRP A 18 1.80 36.23 20.11
CA TRP A 18 3.15 36.82 20.07
C TRP A 18 3.11 38.29 19.65
N LEU A 19 2.31 38.62 18.62
CA LEU A 19 2.10 40.01 18.18
C LEU A 19 1.53 40.88 19.32
N ARG A 20 0.61 40.33 20.11
CA ARG A 20 0.05 41.01 21.30
C ARG A 20 1.11 41.22 22.39
N ALA A 21 1.94 40.21 22.65
CA ALA A 21 3.00 40.29 23.66
C ALA A 21 4.10 41.30 23.28
N GLN A 22 4.50 41.34 22.00
CA GLN A 22 5.46 42.30 21.49
C GLN A 22 4.93 43.74 21.60
N ARG A 23 3.63 43.94 21.33
CA ARG A 23 2.95 45.22 21.52
C ARG A 23 2.84 45.63 23.00
N ALA A 24 2.60 44.67 23.90
CA ALA A 24 2.58 44.94 25.35
C ALA A 24 3.96 45.38 25.89
N SER A 25 5.06 44.81 25.35
CA SER A 25 6.41 45.23 25.75
C SER A 25 6.77 46.63 25.22
N TRP A 26 6.32 47.00 24.01
CA TRP A 26 6.53 48.33 23.44
C TRP A 26 5.69 49.42 24.12
N THR A 27 4.45 49.11 24.51
CA THR A 27 3.56 50.07 25.20
C THR A 27 3.89 50.24 26.68
N GLY A 28 4.51 49.23 27.32
CA GLY A 28 5.02 49.32 28.70
C GLY A 28 6.16 50.34 28.89
N ALA A 29 6.79 50.79 27.79
CA ALA A 29 7.86 51.79 27.83
C ALA A 29 7.37 53.25 27.73
N GLY A 30 6.07 53.52 27.55
CA GLY A 30 5.58 54.90 27.57
C GLY A 30 4.18 55.13 27.01
N ALA A 31 3.13 54.71 27.71
CA ALA A 31 1.83 55.40 27.67
C ALA A 31 0.95 54.93 28.84
N ARG A 32 0.79 55.79 29.85
CA ARG A 32 -0.32 55.68 30.81
C ARG A 32 -1.59 56.20 30.14
N GLY A 33 -2.63 55.37 30.11
CA GLY A 33 -4.02 55.84 30.14
C GLY A 33 -4.85 55.63 28.88
N GLY A 34 -5.76 54.66 28.95
CA GLY A 34 -7.13 54.77 28.42
C GLY A 34 -7.35 54.52 26.93
N CYS A 35 -7.63 53.26 26.54
CA CYS A 35 -8.71 52.92 25.59
C CYS A 35 -8.83 51.40 25.43
N ALA A 36 -9.44 50.71 26.39
CA ALA A 36 -9.60 49.25 26.34
C ALA A 36 -10.58 48.75 25.25
N GLY A 37 -11.31 49.65 24.57
CA GLY A 37 -12.34 49.31 23.58
C GLY A 37 -11.95 49.41 22.10
N VAL A 38 -10.75 49.90 21.76
CA VAL A 38 -10.27 50.06 20.36
C VAL A 38 -9.27 48.96 19.97
N LEU A 39 -8.91 48.08 20.91
CA LEU A 39 -7.78 47.14 20.79
C LEU A 39 -8.04 45.87 19.95
N GLU A 40 -9.28 45.53 19.59
CA GLU A 40 -9.59 44.25 18.92
C GLU A 40 -9.62 44.32 17.38
N ASN A 41 -9.83 45.49 16.77
CA ASN A 41 -10.14 45.59 15.33
C ASN A 41 -8.91 45.67 14.38
N ASN A 42 -7.70 45.89 14.88
CA ASN A 42 -6.55 46.16 13.98
C ASN A 42 -5.89 44.90 13.38
N TYR A 43 -6.23 43.71 13.88
CA TYR A 43 -5.72 42.44 13.35
C TYR A 43 -6.59 41.83 12.23
N GLU A 44 -7.62 42.54 11.73
CA GLU A 44 -8.40 42.11 10.56
C GLU A 44 -7.54 42.01 9.28
N SER A 45 -6.41 42.73 9.25
CA SER A 45 -5.45 42.71 8.14
C SER A 45 -4.45 41.54 8.20
N LEU A 46 -4.46 40.74 9.27
CA LEU A 46 -3.52 39.64 9.48
C LEU A 46 -3.80 38.51 8.48
N ARG A 47 -2.81 38.21 7.62
CA ARG A 47 -2.93 37.18 6.59
C ARG A 47 -1.60 36.48 6.31
N VAL A 48 -1.69 35.21 5.92
CA VAL A 48 -0.55 34.46 5.36
C VAL A 48 -0.24 35.01 3.98
N LEU A 49 1.04 35.20 3.67
CA LEU A 49 1.52 35.66 2.37
C LEU A 49 2.14 34.54 1.55
N ASN A 50 2.99 33.72 2.17
CA ASN A 50 3.74 32.68 1.49
C ASN A 50 4.20 31.58 2.46
N VAL A 51 4.54 30.40 1.92
CA VAL A 51 5.11 29.27 2.65
C VAL A 51 6.41 28.87 1.97
N GLU A 52 7.54 29.07 2.63
CA GLU A 52 8.86 28.82 2.05
C GLU A 52 9.22 27.33 2.00
N ARG A 53 10.26 26.97 1.23
CA ARG A 53 10.70 25.57 1.04
C ARG A 53 10.99 24.84 2.35
N ASN A 54 11.56 25.54 3.33
CA ASN A 54 11.89 24.98 4.65
C ASN A 54 10.64 24.82 5.56
N GLY A 55 9.46 25.19 5.07
CA GLY A 55 8.19 25.14 5.79
C GLY A 55 7.88 26.40 6.58
N ASN A 56 8.76 27.42 6.58
CA ASN A 56 8.50 28.67 7.29
C ASN A 56 7.37 29.45 6.63
N ILE A 57 6.56 30.10 7.45
CA ILE A 57 5.36 30.80 7.00
C ILE A 57 5.57 32.30 7.14
N ILE A 58 5.43 33.02 6.03
CA ILE A 58 5.49 34.47 6.01
C ILE A 58 4.07 35.00 6.13
N TYR A 59 3.85 35.92 7.07
CA TYR A 59 2.58 36.60 7.26
C TYR A 59 2.77 38.12 7.32
N THR A 60 1.68 38.85 7.07
CA THR A 60 1.67 40.31 7.16
C THR A 60 0.49 40.78 8.00
N TYR A 61 0.67 41.94 8.62
CA TYR A 61 -0.36 42.67 9.34
C TYR A 61 -0.12 44.17 9.19
N LYS A 62 -1.17 44.96 9.37
CA LYS A 62 -1.07 46.41 9.49
C LYS A 62 -1.01 46.82 10.96
N ASP A 63 -0.13 47.75 11.30
CA ASP A 63 -0.09 48.36 12.63
C ASP A 63 -1.19 49.43 12.80
N ASP A 64 -1.27 50.05 13.99
CA ASP A 64 -2.30 51.07 14.29
C ASP A 64 -2.13 52.35 13.44
N LYS A 65 -0.94 52.55 12.86
CA LYS A 65 -0.61 53.68 11.99
C LYS A 65 -0.88 53.34 10.52
N GLY A 66 -1.31 52.12 10.21
CA GLY A 66 -1.53 51.61 8.86
C GLY A 66 -0.24 51.15 8.15
N ASN A 67 0.88 51.07 8.84
CA ASN A 67 2.14 50.57 8.30
C ASN A 67 2.07 49.06 8.10
N VAL A 68 2.74 48.57 7.06
CA VAL A 68 2.74 47.15 6.72
C VAL A 68 3.94 46.47 7.34
N SER A 69 3.69 45.52 8.24
CA SER A 69 4.73 44.71 8.88
C SER A 69 4.73 43.29 8.34
N PHE A 70 5.91 42.69 8.30
CA PHE A 70 6.17 41.32 7.87
C PHE A 70 6.69 40.50 9.05
N GLY A 71 6.08 39.33 9.26
CA GLY A 71 6.51 38.35 10.26
C GLY A 71 6.83 37.01 9.60
N LEU A 72 7.75 36.28 10.22
CA LEU A 72 8.13 34.92 9.88
C LEU A 72 7.79 34.01 11.05
N TYR A 73 7.06 32.93 10.77
CA TYR A 73 6.90 31.84 11.71
C TYR A 73 7.78 30.66 11.28
N ASP A 74 8.69 30.27 12.16
CA ASP A 74 9.53 29.09 11.97
C ASP A 74 8.79 27.86 12.51
N CYS A 75 8.39 26.98 11.59
CA CYS A 75 7.61 25.79 11.94
C CYS A 75 8.43 24.74 12.72
N GLN A 76 9.76 24.76 12.64
CA GLN A 76 10.63 23.82 13.36
C GLN A 76 10.83 24.26 14.80
N THR A 77 11.18 25.53 15.01
CA THR A 77 11.42 26.09 16.35
C THR A 77 10.14 26.57 17.04
N ARG A 78 9.04 26.70 16.29
CA ARG A 78 7.75 27.27 16.72
C ARG A 78 7.89 28.69 17.28
N GLN A 79 8.79 29.47 16.70
CA GLN A 79 9.03 30.85 17.10
C GLN A 79 8.61 31.83 16.00
N ASN A 80 8.14 32.99 16.44
CA ASN A 80 7.84 34.12 15.57
C ASN A 80 8.99 35.11 15.56
N GLU A 81 9.29 35.64 14.39
CA GLU A 81 10.35 36.62 14.15
C GLU A 81 9.77 37.80 13.36
N HIS A 82 10.15 39.02 13.72
CA HIS A 82 9.81 40.21 12.95
C HIS A 82 10.86 40.42 11.85
N LEU A 83 10.43 40.50 10.59
CA LEU A 83 11.34 40.68 9.46
C LEU A 83 11.59 42.16 9.13
N TYR A 84 10.51 42.89 8.82
CA TYR A 84 10.62 44.29 8.39
C TYR A 84 9.26 45.02 8.48
N THR A 85 9.28 46.34 8.60
CA THR A 85 8.08 47.20 8.56
C THR A 85 8.26 48.32 7.54
N PHE A 86 7.28 48.49 6.65
CA PHE A 86 7.21 49.63 5.75
C PHE A 86 6.29 50.69 6.32
N GLU A 87 6.83 51.89 6.54
CA GLU A 87 6.12 53.06 7.10
C GLU A 87 5.18 53.75 6.09
N LYS A 88 4.38 52.97 5.35
CA LYS A 88 3.37 53.44 4.40
C LYS A 88 2.19 52.47 4.34
N ASP A 89 1.01 53.01 4.09
CA ASP A 89 -0.23 52.22 3.90
C ASP A 89 -0.25 51.58 2.50
N LEU A 90 0.46 50.46 2.39
CA LEU A 90 0.59 49.67 1.17
C LEU A 90 -0.23 48.37 1.28
N GLN A 91 -0.56 47.80 0.13
CA GLN A 91 -1.14 46.47 0.00
C GLN A 91 -0.07 45.52 -0.51
N VAL A 92 0.22 44.48 0.26
CA VAL A 92 1.18 43.45 -0.17
C VAL A 92 0.53 42.53 -1.20
N VAL A 93 1.26 42.23 -2.28
CA VAL A 93 0.86 41.25 -3.30
C VAL A 93 1.54 39.92 -3.03
N SER A 94 2.86 39.91 -2.91
CA SER A 94 3.68 38.72 -2.72
C SER A 94 4.92 39.06 -1.91
N CYS A 95 5.46 38.07 -1.20
CA CYS A 95 6.65 38.21 -0.39
C CYS A 95 7.38 36.87 -0.25
N SER A 96 8.70 36.92 -0.27
CA SER A 96 9.56 35.75 -0.05
C SER A 96 10.84 36.17 0.66
N VAL A 97 11.42 35.24 1.44
CA VAL A 97 12.69 35.42 2.15
C VAL A 97 13.70 34.36 1.70
N ASN A 98 14.98 34.69 1.71
CA ASN A 98 16.02 33.71 1.35
C ASN A 98 16.33 32.72 2.49
N SER A 99 17.04 31.63 2.18
CA SER A 99 17.37 30.57 3.15
C SER A 99 18.09 31.08 4.40
N GLU A 100 18.94 32.09 4.24
CA GLU A 100 19.74 32.68 5.33
C GLU A 100 19.00 33.75 6.14
N ARG A 101 17.77 34.12 5.76
CA ARG A 101 16.97 35.20 6.39
C ARG A 101 17.66 36.57 6.37
N THR A 102 18.45 36.83 5.33
CA THR A 102 19.22 38.08 5.16
C THR A 102 18.57 39.04 4.16
N LEU A 103 17.79 38.52 3.21
CA LEU A 103 17.14 39.27 2.14
C LEU A 103 15.63 39.00 2.12
N LEU A 104 14.86 40.08 1.98
CA LEU A 104 13.40 40.05 1.82
C LEU A 104 13.02 40.66 0.47
N ALA A 105 12.28 39.92 -0.34
CA ALA A 105 11.67 40.43 -1.55
C ALA A 105 10.17 40.65 -1.30
N ALA A 106 9.65 41.82 -1.65
CA ALA A 106 8.24 42.16 -1.47
C ALA A 106 7.70 42.97 -2.65
N SER A 107 6.52 42.58 -3.14
CA SER A 107 5.77 43.31 -4.15
C SER A 107 4.60 44.04 -3.47
N LEU A 108 4.56 45.36 -3.63
CA LEU A 108 3.69 46.27 -2.90
C LEU A 108 2.90 47.15 -3.88
N VAL A 109 1.62 47.38 -3.57
CA VAL A 109 0.71 48.22 -4.35
C VAL A 109 0.15 49.31 -3.45
N GLN A 110 -0.04 50.52 -3.98
CA GLN A 110 -0.55 51.64 -3.20
C GLN A 110 -2.05 51.46 -2.92
N SER A 111 -2.45 51.49 -1.63
CA SER A 111 -3.87 51.39 -1.27
C SER A 111 -4.59 52.71 -1.59
N THR A 112 -5.57 52.68 -2.49
CA THR A 112 -6.41 53.85 -2.79
C THR A 112 -7.59 53.85 -1.82
N LYS A 113 -7.53 54.68 -0.78
CA LYS A 113 -8.60 54.77 0.25
C LYS A 113 -9.83 55.56 -0.18
N GLU A 114 -9.88 56.13 -1.39
CA GLU A 114 -11.05 56.86 -1.89
C GLU A 114 -11.30 56.53 -3.36
N GLY A 115 -12.55 56.23 -3.70
CA GLY A 115 -13.02 55.89 -5.06
C GLY A 115 -12.91 57.00 -6.11
N ARG A 116 -11.96 57.94 -5.99
CA ARG A 116 -11.59 58.88 -7.03
C ARG A 116 -10.29 58.43 -7.68
N LYS A 117 -10.42 57.80 -8.86
CA LYS A 117 -9.30 57.64 -9.79
C LYS A 117 -8.80 59.05 -10.18
N ASN A 118 -7.69 59.49 -9.59
CA ASN A 118 -6.94 60.60 -10.16
C ASN A 118 -6.15 60.06 -11.35
N GLU A 119 -6.69 60.16 -12.56
CA GLU A 119 -6.05 59.72 -13.83
C GLU A 119 -4.77 60.51 -14.20
N LEU A 120 -4.30 61.40 -13.32
CA LEU A 120 -3.25 62.39 -13.60
C LEU A 120 -2.00 62.28 -12.69
N GLN A 121 -1.81 61.18 -11.94
CA GLN A 121 -0.51 60.92 -11.30
C GLN A 121 0.22 59.75 -11.99
N PRO A 122 1.37 59.99 -12.65
CA PRO A 122 2.14 58.98 -13.37
C PRO A 122 3.01 58.14 -12.42
N GLY A 123 2.39 57.41 -11.50
CA GLY A 123 3.05 56.49 -10.58
C GLY A 123 2.76 55.03 -10.92
N SER A 124 3.78 54.18 -10.95
CA SER A 124 3.63 52.73 -11.17
C SER A 124 2.74 52.09 -10.09
N LYS A 125 1.76 51.27 -10.50
CA LYS A 125 0.81 50.64 -9.56
C LYS A 125 1.44 49.60 -8.62
N CYS A 126 2.44 48.85 -9.08
CA CYS A 126 3.13 47.82 -8.32
C CYS A 126 4.64 48.08 -8.26
N LEU A 127 5.17 48.14 -7.03
CA LEU A 127 6.58 48.31 -6.72
C LEU A 127 7.12 47.02 -6.12
N THR A 128 8.10 46.40 -6.79
CA THR A 128 8.80 45.22 -6.27
C THR A 128 10.14 45.65 -5.70
N LEU A 129 10.33 45.39 -4.41
CA LEU A 129 11.47 45.82 -3.62
C LEU A 129 12.29 44.61 -3.15
N LEU A 130 13.60 44.79 -3.07
CA LEU A 130 14.54 43.91 -2.40
C LEU A 130 15.09 44.65 -1.19
N VAL A 131 14.96 44.07 0.00
CA VAL A 131 15.34 44.67 1.28
C VAL A 131 16.40 43.79 1.94
N GLU A 132 17.51 44.40 2.34
CA GLU A 132 18.50 43.79 3.23
C GLU A 132 17.98 43.91 4.67
N ILE A 133 17.72 42.78 5.35
CA ILE A 133 17.07 42.76 6.68
C ILE A 133 18.03 42.42 7.83
N CYS A 134 19.18 41.80 7.56
CA CYS A 134 20.16 41.44 8.60
C CYS A 134 21.60 41.80 8.19
N PRO A 135 22.08 43.02 8.54
CA PRO A 135 21.35 44.13 9.16
C PRO A 135 20.44 44.87 8.17
N VAL A 136 19.47 45.61 8.69
CA VAL A 136 18.68 46.56 7.89
C VAL A 136 19.62 47.62 7.31
N ASN A 137 19.80 47.61 6.00
CA ASN A 137 20.80 48.46 5.35
C ASN A 137 20.20 49.20 4.15
N ASN A 138 19.85 48.47 3.09
CA ASN A 138 19.34 49.08 1.85
C ASN A 138 18.01 48.49 1.38
N VAL A 139 17.18 49.35 0.78
CA VAL A 139 15.97 48.99 0.04
C VAL A 139 16.20 49.34 -1.43
N LYS A 140 16.14 48.33 -2.30
CA LYS A 140 16.34 48.48 -3.74
C LYS A 140 15.04 48.21 -4.49
N VAL A 141 14.72 49.08 -5.46
CA VAL A 141 13.63 48.83 -6.41
C VAL A 141 14.12 47.87 -7.48
N LEU A 142 13.52 46.67 -7.56
CA LEU A 142 13.79 45.70 -8.62
C LEU A 142 13.01 46.04 -9.90
N LYS A 143 11.72 46.35 -9.75
CA LYS A 143 10.83 46.77 -10.83
C LYS A 143 9.72 47.68 -10.31
N ALA A 144 9.32 48.63 -11.15
CA ALA A 144 8.16 49.48 -10.97
C ALA A 144 7.30 49.36 -12.24
N VAL A 145 6.14 48.73 -12.13
CA VAL A 145 5.26 48.39 -13.26
C VAL A 145 3.79 48.63 -12.90
N ASP A 146 2.94 48.72 -13.92
CA ASP A 146 1.49 48.88 -13.71
C ASP A 146 0.73 47.56 -13.54
N SER A 147 1.42 46.44 -13.76
CA SER A 147 0.92 45.07 -13.58
C SER A 147 1.33 44.49 -12.23
N TYR A 148 0.64 43.45 -11.76
CA TYR A 148 1.00 42.78 -10.52
C TYR A 148 2.21 41.85 -10.71
N LEU A 149 3.10 41.84 -9.71
CA LEU A 149 4.29 41.00 -9.68
C LEU A 149 4.27 40.08 -8.44
N TRP A 150 4.73 38.85 -8.63
CA TRP A 150 4.98 37.89 -7.55
C TRP A 150 6.47 37.57 -7.45
N VAL A 151 6.93 37.24 -6.24
CA VAL A 151 8.34 37.02 -5.94
C VAL A 151 8.54 35.73 -5.15
N GLN A 152 9.57 34.96 -5.50
CA GLN A 152 9.90 33.71 -4.82
C GLN A 152 11.42 33.43 -4.83
N PHE A 153 12.03 33.26 -3.66
CA PHE A 153 13.43 32.84 -3.55
C PHE A 153 13.60 31.35 -3.84
N LEU A 154 14.71 31.02 -4.50
CA LEU A 154 15.20 29.65 -4.64
C LEU A 154 16.13 29.33 -3.48
N TYR A 155 16.09 28.06 -3.04
CA TYR A 155 16.82 27.59 -1.87
C TYR A 155 17.84 26.57 -2.36
N PRO A 156 19.11 26.64 -1.90
CA PRO A 156 20.10 25.64 -2.28
C PRO A 156 19.68 24.24 -1.83
N HIS A 157 20.18 23.22 -2.55
CA HIS A 157 19.83 21.82 -2.23
C HIS A 157 20.60 21.24 -1.04
N VAL A 158 21.71 21.89 -0.66
CA VAL A 158 22.55 21.51 0.47
C VAL A 158 22.75 22.75 1.33
N ASP A 159 22.44 22.68 2.62
CA ASP A 159 22.69 23.75 3.60
C ASP A 159 24.20 23.96 3.91
N SER A 160 25.08 23.34 3.12
CA SER A 160 26.53 23.36 3.29
C SER A 160 27.14 24.49 2.48
N HIS A 161 27.56 25.52 3.22
CA HIS A 161 28.20 26.76 2.79
C HIS A 161 27.23 27.81 2.21
N PRO A 162 27.27 29.06 2.73
CA PRO A 162 26.52 30.17 2.14
C PRO A 162 27.02 30.35 0.71
N LEU A 163 26.16 30.07 -0.28
CA LEU A 163 26.48 30.38 -1.65
C LEU A 163 26.55 31.91 -1.78
N PRO A 164 27.57 32.45 -2.46
CA PRO A 164 27.69 33.90 -2.65
C PRO A 164 26.59 34.47 -3.55
N GLU A 165 25.67 33.66 -4.08
CA GLU A 165 24.64 34.07 -5.02
C GLU A 165 23.26 33.49 -4.64
N ASN A 166 22.33 34.39 -4.33
CA ASN A 166 20.92 34.10 -4.08
C ASN A 166 20.11 34.31 -5.37
N HIS A 167 19.15 33.44 -5.63
CA HIS A 167 18.32 33.50 -6.83
C HIS A 167 16.88 33.83 -6.49
N LEU A 168 16.29 34.79 -7.20
CA LEU A 168 14.93 35.26 -6.99
C LEU A 168 14.12 35.14 -8.29
N LEU A 169 13.00 34.44 -8.25
CA LEU A 169 12.03 34.41 -9.33
C LEU A 169 11.07 35.58 -9.21
N LEU A 170 10.88 36.30 -10.30
CA LEU A 170 9.90 37.38 -10.46
C LEU A 170 8.92 36.96 -11.55
N ILE A 171 7.64 36.87 -11.17
CA ILE A 171 6.55 36.44 -12.04
C ILE A 171 5.67 37.65 -12.32
N SER A 172 5.41 37.93 -13.58
CA SER A 172 4.58 39.05 -14.01
C SER A 172 3.20 38.59 -14.49
N GLU A 173 2.18 39.38 -14.16
CA GLU A 173 0.84 39.24 -14.73
C GLU A 173 0.83 39.43 -16.26
N GLU A 174 1.82 40.12 -16.81
CA GLU A 174 2.07 40.22 -18.26
C GLU A 174 2.65 38.92 -18.88
N LYS A 175 2.54 37.79 -18.18
CA LYS A 175 2.84 36.44 -18.67
C LYS A 175 4.31 36.15 -18.95
N TYR A 176 5.21 36.69 -18.13
CA TYR A 176 6.63 36.32 -18.17
C TYR A 176 7.20 36.03 -16.77
N ILE A 177 8.23 35.19 -16.72
CA ILE A 177 8.98 34.85 -15.50
C ILE A 177 10.46 35.16 -15.73
N GLU A 178 11.05 35.91 -14.80
CA GLU A 178 12.46 36.28 -14.81
C GLU A 178 13.15 35.77 -13.54
N GLN A 179 14.38 35.26 -13.68
CA GLN A 179 15.26 34.89 -12.58
C GLN A 179 16.30 35.99 -12.38
N PHE A 180 16.36 36.53 -11.16
CA PHE A 180 17.36 37.51 -10.73
C PHE A 180 18.47 36.82 -9.97
N HIS A 181 19.71 37.21 -10.28
CA HIS A 181 20.94 36.76 -9.66
C HIS A 181 21.43 37.83 -8.69
N ILE A 182 21.43 37.52 -7.39
CA ILE A 182 21.76 38.45 -6.32
C ILE A 182 23.04 37.97 -5.66
N GLN A 183 24.16 38.61 -5.99
CA GLN A 183 25.43 38.34 -5.34
C GLN A 183 25.48 38.98 -3.97
N VAL A 184 25.99 38.25 -2.99
CA VAL A 184 25.98 38.60 -1.59
C VAL A 184 27.40 38.46 -1.04
N ILE A 185 27.89 39.50 -0.36
CA ILE A 185 29.19 39.52 0.32
C ILE A 185 28.96 39.52 1.83
N GLN A 186 29.72 38.70 2.55
CA GLN A 186 29.80 38.76 4.00
C GLN A 186 30.89 39.76 4.41
N GLU A 187 30.50 40.91 4.95
CA GLU A 187 31.41 41.89 5.54
C GLU A 187 31.47 41.66 7.05
N GLY A 188 32.68 41.51 7.61
CA GLY A 188 33.00 41.23 9.03
C GLY A 188 31.86 41.33 10.06
N GLY A 189 31.58 40.22 10.74
CA GLY A 189 30.37 40.01 11.56
C GLY A 189 29.24 39.42 10.70
N ASN A 190 28.08 39.08 11.27
CA ASN A 190 26.91 38.55 10.55
C ASN A 190 26.28 39.53 9.52
N ARG A 191 27.05 40.46 8.94
CA ARG A 191 26.56 41.45 7.97
C ARG A 191 26.70 40.91 6.55
N VAL A 192 25.59 40.95 5.85
CA VAL A 192 25.42 40.36 4.54
C VAL A 192 24.88 41.47 3.62
N VAL A 193 25.67 41.89 2.63
CA VAL A 193 25.36 43.03 1.74
C VAL A 193 25.36 42.58 0.29
N ALA A 194 24.38 43.02 -0.50
CA ALA A 194 24.32 42.68 -1.93
C ALA A 194 25.40 43.41 -2.74
N LYS A 195 26.24 42.66 -3.46
CA LYS A 195 27.30 43.17 -4.34
C LYS A 195 26.69 43.78 -5.61
N ASN A 196 27.21 44.94 -6.05
CA ASN A 196 26.80 45.66 -7.27
C ASN A 196 25.31 46.05 -7.31
N SER A 197 24.96 47.05 -6.49
CA SER A 197 23.60 47.59 -6.35
C SER A 197 23.03 48.28 -7.62
N GLY A 198 23.80 48.44 -8.71
CA GLY A 198 23.35 49.10 -9.94
C GLY A 198 22.47 48.23 -10.87
N HIS A 199 22.97 47.09 -11.35
CA HIS A 199 22.25 46.21 -12.29
C HIS A 199 22.41 44.74 -11.88
N LEU A 200 21.33 44.13 -11.39
CA LEU A 200 21.31 42.69 -11.11
C LEU A 200 21.20 41.95 -12.44
N ARG A 201 21.98 40.88 -12.60
CA ARG A 201 21.84 40.00 -13.77
C ARG A 201 20.47 39.34 -13.72
N LYS A 202 19.77 39.35 -14.84
CA LYS A 202 18.45 38.73 -15.00
C LYS A 202 18.43 37.83 -16.21
N GLU A 203 17.76 36.69 -16.08
CA GLU A 203 17.54 35.73 -17.16
C GLU A 203 16.04 35.48 -17.30
N ARG A 204 15.57 35.27 -18.54
CA ARG A 204 14.16 35.00 -18.79
C ARG A 204 13.91 33.50 -18.82
N VAL A 205 12.98 33.05 -17.99
CA VAL A 205 12.71 31.62 -17.74
C VAL A 205 11.55 31.13 -18.61
N ALA A 206 10.45 31.89 -18.64
CA ALA A 206 9.24 31.56 -19.40
C ALA A 206 8.51 32.82 -19.88
N GLU A 207 7.82 32.72 -21.01
CA GLU A 207 7.04 33.79 -21.66
C GLU A 207 5.72 33.23 -22.21
N ASP A 208 4.75 34.12 -22.43
CA ASP A 208 3.48 33.87 -23.11
C ASP A 208 2.68 32.68 -22.55
N PHE A 209 2.82 32.41 -21.26
CA PHE A 209 2.10 31.34 -20.57
C PHE A 209 0.71 31.80 -20.11
N VAL A 210 -0.24 30.87 -20.06
CA VAL A 210 -1.61 31.13 -19.61
C VAL A 210 -1.88 30.65 -18.18
N TRP A 211 -1.09 29.70 -17.72
CA TRP A 211 -1.20 29.10 -16.39
C TRP A 211 0.19 28.70 -15.89
N ALA A 212 0.44 28.86 -14.59
CA ALA A 212 1.62 28.32 -13.95
C ALA A 212 1.35 27.83 -12.52
N GLN A 213 2.05 26.77 -12.11
CA GLN A 213 2.07 26.23 -10.76
C GLN A 213 3.50 26.09 -10.25
N TRP A 214 3.71 26.53 -9.02
CA TRP A 214 4.97 26.40 -8.32
C TRP A 214 4.94 25.27 -7.29
N ASP A 215 5.99 24.45 -7.28
CA ASP A 215 6.21 23.39 -6.29
C ASP A 215 7.35 23.79 -5.35
N MET A 216 7.01 24.16 -4.11
CA MET A 216 7.97 24.71 -3.13
C MET A 216 9.05 23.70 -2.77
N SER A 217 8.67 22.43 -2.53
CA SER A 217 9.57 21.43 -1.93
C SER A 217 10.66 20.99 -2.90
N GLU A 218 10.26 20.75 -4.15
CA GLU A 218 11.14 20.27 -5.21
C GLU A 218 11.68 21.40 -6.09
N GLN A 219 11.20 22.64 -5.89
CA GLN A 219 11.54 23.83 -6.69
C GLN A 219 11.37 23.58 -8.19
N ARG A 220 10.13 23.23 -8.56
CA ARG A 220 9.71 22.97 -9.94
C ARG A 220 8.65 23.97 -10.36
N LEU A 221 8.81 24.48 -11.57
CA LEU A 221 7.84 25.34 -12.22
C LEU A 221 7.14 24.55 -13.33
N TYR A 222 5.83 24.39 -13.19
CA TYR A 222 4.99 23.88 -14.26
C TYR A 222 4.25 25.05 -14.91
N TYR A 223 4.25 25.14 -16.23
CA TYR A 223 3.51 26.18 -16.94
C TYR A 223 2.95 25.66 -18.25
N ILE A 224 1.88 26.31 -18.72
CA ILE A 224 1.24 25.98 -20.00
C ILE A 224 1.43 27.14 -20.98
N ASP A 225 2.07 26.87 -22.11
CA ASP A 225 2.14 27.78 -23.25
C ASP A 225 1.12 27.39 -24.34
N MET A 226 0.58 28.40 -25.03
CA MET A 226 -0.33 28.20 -26.16
C MET A 226 0.43 28.49 -27.46
N LYS A 227 0.83 27.43 -28.18
CA LYS A 227 1.49 27.54 -29.49
C LYS A 227 0.59 27.02 -30.58
N LYS A 228 0.23 27.88 -31.55
CA LYS A 228 -0.57 27.51 -32.74
C LYS A 228 -1.82 26.71 -32.37
N SER A 229 -2.61 27.19 -31.40
CA SER A 229 -3.83 26.54 -30.86
C SER A 229 -3.65 25.18 -30.16
N ARG A 230 -2.41 24.75 -29.88
CA ARG A 230 -2.14 23.59 -29.01
C ARG A 230 -1.66 24.07 -27.64
N THR A 231 -2.21 23.49 -26.58
CA THR A 231 -1.76 23.69 -25.21
C THR A 231 -0.63 22.71 -24.90
N LEU A 232 0.52 23.24 -24.51
CA LEU A 232 1.71 22.47 -24.19
C LEU A 232 2.04 22.68 -22.71
N LEU A 233 2.12 21.59 -21.95
CA LEU A 233 2.61 21.60 -20.58
C LEU A 233 4.13 21.47 -20.58
N LYS A 234 4.77 22.35 -19.83
CA LYS A 234 6.22 22.36 -19.64
C LYS A 234 6.56 22.32 -18.17
N CYS A 235 7.65 21.63 -17.86
CA CYS A 235 8.21 21.59 -16.51
C CYS A 235 9.65 22.06 -16.53
N ILE A 236 9.96 23.05 -15.70
CA ILE A 236 11.33 23.51 -15.44
C ILE A 236 11.72 23.07 -14.03
N GLN A 237 12.87 22.43 -13.92
CA GLN A 237 13.50 22.09 -12.64
C GLN A 237 14.59 23.12 -12.36
N PHE A 238 14.56 23.74 -11.19
CA PHE A 238 15.66 24.56 -10.69
C PHE A 238 16.65 23.65 -9.94
N CYS A 239 17.91 23.66 -10.35
CA CYS A 239 18.99 22.93 -9.71
C CYS A 239 19.81 23.87 -8.82
N GLY A 240 20.45 23.34 -7.77
CA GLY A 240 21.29 24.13 -6.87
C GLY A 240 22.50 24.79 -7.53
N ASP A 241 22.95 24.28 -8.68
CA ASP A 241 24.12 24.75 -9.44
C ASP A 241 23.76 25.86 -10.46
N GLU A 242 22.94 26.82 -10.05
CA GLU A 242 22.64 28.09 -10.77
C GLU A 242 21.80 27.99 -12.07
N ASN A 243 21.62 26.79 -12.63
CA ASN A 243 20.93 26.60 -13.91
C ASN A 243 19.55 25.93 -13.74
N PHE A 244 18.54 26.50 -14.39
CA PHE A 244 17.26 25.84 -14.59
C PHE A 244 17.29 24.99 -15.87
N LYS A 245 16.61 23.84 -15.85
CA LYS A 245 16.54 22.93 -17.00
C LYS A 245 15.09 22.63 -17.34
N LEU A 246 14.75 22.75 -18.63
CA LEU A 246 13.48 22.25 -19.15
C LEU A 246 13.54 20.71 -19.13
N MET A 247 12.67 20.10 -18.34
CA MET A 247 12.67 18.65 -18.12
C MET A 247 11.84 17.91 -19.17
N PHE A 248 10.63 18.39 -19.44
CA PHE A 248 9.75 17.80 -20.44
C PHE A 248 8.80 18.82 -21.08
N GLU A 249 8.28 18.45 -22.25
CA GLU A 249 7.14 19.08 -22.91
C GLU A 249 6.07 18.01 -23.18
N ALA A 250 4.82 18.25 -22.82
CA ALA A 250 3.71 17.32 -23.05
C ALA A 250 2.52 18.05 -23.69
N PRO A 251 1.95 17.55 -24.79
CA PRO A 251 0.67 18.04 -25.29
C PRO A 251 -0.42 17.79 -24.25
N LEU A 252 -1.25 18.80 -24.02
CA LEU A 252 -2.49 18.67 -23.28
C LEU A 252 -3.63 19.01 -24.24
N ASP A 253 -4.61 18.14 -24.39
CA ASP A 253 -5.80 18.42 -25.20
C ASP A 253 -6.87 19.10 -24.34
N ILE A 254 -6.61 20.35 -23.95
CA ILE A 254 -7.49 21.13 -23.06
C ILE A 254 -7.78 22.50 -23.68
N SER A 255 -9.05 22.95 -23.61
CA SER A 255 -9.42 24.30 -24.02
C SER A 255 -9.19 25.30 -22.88
N LEU A 256 -8.22 26.21 -23.09
CA LEU A 256 -7.89 27.33 -22.18
C LEU A 256 -8.19 28.71 -22.79
N SER A 257 -8.82 28.76 -23.96
CA SER A 257 -8.99 29.98 -24.77
C SER A 257 -9.72 31.13 -24.06
N ASP A 258 -10.60 30.81 -23.09
CA ASP A 258 -11.40 31.81 -22.36
C ASP A 258 -11.07 31.87 -20.85
N SER A 259 -10.01 31.21 -20.40
CA SER A 259 -9.55 31.28 -19.01
C SER A 259 -8.56 32.43 -18.84
N GLY A 260 -8.86 33.36 -17.92
CA GLY A 260 -7.90 34.39 -17.52
C GLY A 260 -6.60 33.77 -16.97
N PHE A 261 -5.54 34.59 -16.96
CA PHE A 261 -4.24 34.23 -16.40
C PHE A 261 -4.38 33.71 -14.95
N LYS A 262 -3.78 32.55 -14.64
CA LYS A 262 -3.89 31.94 -13.30
C LYS A 262 -2.54 31.43 -12.80
N LEU A 263 -2.21 31.80 -11.57
CA LEU A 263 -1.04 31.33 -10.82
C LEU A 263 -1.48 30.46 -9.65
N VAL A 264 -0.79 29.35 -9.44
CA VAL A 264 -1.03 28.40 -8.35
C VAL A 264 0.23 28.29 -7.49
N ASN A 265 0.10 28.51 -6.18
CA ASN A 265 1.18 28.40 -5.18
C ASN A 265 2.31 29.45 -5.30
N PHE A 266 2.03 30.65 -5.80
CA PHE A 266 2.98 31.79 -5.83
C PHE A 266 2.75 32.83 -4.71
N GLY A 267 2.10 32.40 -3.62
CA GLY A 267 1.69 33.29 -2.52
C GLY A 267 0.30 33.92 -2.71
N CYS A 268 -0.02 34.91 -1.87
CA CYS A 268 -1.36 35.49 -1.69
C CYS A 268 -2.06 35.83 -3.03
N GLY A 269 -3.24 35.22 -3.24
CA GLY A 269 -4.16 35.56 -4.32
C GLY A 269 -4.92 36.86 -4.06
N TYR A 270 -5.40 37.50 -5.13
CA TYR A 270 -6.08 38.80 -5.10
C TYR A 270 -7.20 38.90 -4.04
N PRO A 271 -7.23 39.96 -3.21
CA PRO A 271 -8.35 40.22 -2.31
C PRO A 271 -9.68 40.50 -3.04
N GLN A 272 -9.63 41.04 -4.26
CA GLN A 272 -10.83 41.34 -5.06
C GLN A 272 -11.42 40.11 -5.78
N ASP A 273 -10.67 39.00 -5.88
CA ASP A 273 -11.19 37.74 -6.42
C ASP A 273 -11.94 36.90 -5.38
N GLN A 274 -11.86 37.26 -4.09
CA GLN A 274 -12.62 36.57 -3.03
C GLN A 274 -14.14 36.74 -3.18
N GLU A 275 -14.61 37.79 -3.87
CA GLU A 275 -16.03 38.03 -4.12
C GLU A 275 -16.55 37.44 -5.45
N LYS A 276 -15.66 36.98 -6.36
CA LYS A 276 -16.04 36.47 -7.70
C LYS A 276 -15.64 35.01 -7.94
N LEU A 277 -15.73 34.19 -6.90
CA LEU A 277 -15.10 32.87 -6.83
C LEU A 277 -15.71 31.67 -7.60
N PRO A 278 -16.86 31.69 -8.33
CA PRO A 278 -17.31 30.45 -8.96
C PRO A 278 -16.88 30.27 -10.44
N LYS A 279 -16.16 31.23 -11.06
CA LYS A 279 -16.03 31.24 -12.55
C LYS A 279 -14.76 30.62 -13.15
N TYR A 280 -13.85 30.08 -12.33
CA TYR A 280 -12.51 29.71 -12.82
C TYR A 280 -12.26 28.20 -12.84
N LEU A 281 -11.64 27.80 -13.93
CA LEU A 281 -11.09 26.48 -14.24
C LEU A 281 -10.11 26.04 -13.14
N SER A 282 -10.29 24.83 -12.61
CA SER A 282 -9.38 24.24 -11.61
C SER A 282 -8.40 23.32 -12.32
N LEU A 283 -7.11 23.68 -12.27
CA LEU A 283 -6.02 22.89 -12.83
C LEU A 283 -4.93 22.75 -11.77
N CYS A 284 -4.56 21.51 -11.46
CA CYS A 284 -3.52 21.18 -10.50
C CYS A 284 -2.64 20.04 -11.03
N ILE A 285 -1.34 20.12 -10.76
CA ILE A 285 -0.36 19.09 -11.11
C ILE A 285 0.15 18.45 -9.83
N PHE A 286 0.14 17.13 -9.80
CA PHE A 286 0.67 16.36 -8.68
C PHE A 286 1.75 15.41 -9.13
N THR A 287 2.81 15.36 -8.33
CA THR A 287 3.90 14.40 -8.46
C THR A 287 4.05 13.61 -7.18
N ASN A 288 4.52 12.37 -7.29
CA ASN A 288 4.77 11.50 -6.15
C ASN A 288 6.17 10.86 -6.25
N ARG A 289 6.72 10.44 -5.11
CA ARG A 289 8.01 9.76 -4.94
C ARG A 289 8.13 8.44 -5.74
N THR A 290 7.00 7.89 -6.15
CA THR A 290 6.87 6.70 -7.02
C THR A 290 7.19 6.99 -8.48
N GLY A 291 7.38 8.26 -8.87
CA GLY A 291 7.57 8.65 -10.27
C GLY A 291 6.26 8.84 -11.03
N SER A 292 5.15 9.07 -10.33
CA SER A 292 3.86 9.41 -10.95
C SER A 292 3.78 10.89 -11.31
N LEU A 293 3.08 11.19 -12.40
CA LEU A 293 2.77 12.55 -12.87
C LEU A 293 1.29 12.60 -13.26
N CYS A 294 0.51 13.37 -12.50
CA CYS A 294 -0.92 13.53 -12.72
C CYS A 294 -1.29 14.99 -12.94
N VAL A 295 -2.11 15.25 -13.95
CA VAL A 295 -2.70 16.59 -14.18
C VAL A 295 -4.20 16.48 -13.98
N CYS A 296 -4.72 17.22 -13.01
CA CYS A 296 -6.13 17.26 -12.68
C CYS A 296 -6.74 18.52 -13.27
N TYR A 297 -7.80 18.36 -14.05
CA TYR A 297 -8.47 19.42 -14.77
C TYR A 297 -9.97 19.39 -14.51
N SER A 298 -10.54 20.53 -14.16
CA SER A 298 -11.98 20.76 -14.13
C SER A 298 -12.30 21.90 -15.09
N PRO A 299 -13.05 21.65 -16.19
CA PRO A 299 -13.55 22.71 -17.05
C PRO A 299 -14.51 23.64 -16.29
N LYS A 300 -14.79 24.81 -16.89
CA LYS A 300 -15.85 25.69 -16.38
C LYS A 300 -17.22 24.99 -16.50
N PHE A 301 -18.05 25.11 -15.47
CA PHE A 301 -19.37 24.49 -15.46
C PHE A 301 -20.27 25.08 -16.56
N VAL A 302 -20.76 24.22 -17.44
CA VAL A 302 -21.72 24.57 -18.50
C VAL A 302 -23.15 24.28 -18.03
N SER A 303 -23.35 23.25 -17.21
CA SER A 303 -24.63 22.90 -16.56
C SER A 303 -24.40 22.42 -15.13
N TRP A 304 -25.42 22.56 -14.27
CA TRP A 304 -25.36 22.18 -12.84
C TRP A 304 -25.91 20.77 -12.55
N GLU A 305 -26.37 20.06 -13.59
CA GLU A 305 -26.93 18.71 -13.47
C GLU A 305 -25.83 17.63 -13.44
N GLN A 306 -24.73 17.88 -14.14
CA GLN A 306 -23.59 16.96 -14.25
C GLN A 306 -22.29 17.73 -14.09
N ILE A 307 -21.39 17.18 -13.27
CA ILE A 307 -20.08 17.76 -13.03
C ILE A 307 -19.02 16.86 -13.64
N THR A 308 -18.27 17.40 -14.59
CA THR A 308 -17.19 16.69 -15.27
C THR A 308 -15.83 17.18 -14.79
N TYR A 309 -14.91 16.25 -14.53
CA TYR A 309 -13.50 16.54 -14.31
C TYR A 309 -12.64 15.44 -14.94
N SER A 310 -11.42 15.79 -15.34
CA SER A 310 -10.48 14.89 -16.03
C SER A 310 -9.17 14.78 -15.27
N VAL A 311 -8.60 13.58 -15.23
CA VAL A 311 -7.29 13.30 -14.66
C VAL A 311 -6.41 12.65 -15.73
N PHE A 312 -5.31 13.31 -16.07
CA PHE A 312 -4.31 12.82 -17.02
C PHE A 312 -3.24 12.03 -16.26
N TYR A 313 -3.14 10.73 -16.49
CA TYR A 313 -2.14 9.85 -15.87
C TYR A 313 -0.95 9.68 -16.83
N PHE A 314 -0.08 10.68 -16.91
CA PHE A 314 1.03 10.67 -17.87
C PHE A 314 1.97 9.46 -17.68
N HIS A 315 2.16 9.00 -16.45
CA HIS A 315 2.96 7.80 -16.14
C HIS A 315 2.31 6.48 -16.59
N LYS A 316 1.03 6.49 -16.97
CA LYS A 316 0.30 5.32 -17.54
C LYS A 316 -0.10 5.50 -19.00
N GLY A 317 -0.05 6.73 -19.53
CA GLY A 317 -0.32 7.02 -20.94
C GLY A 317 -1.78 7.17 -21.34
N TYR A 318 -2.68 7.39 -20.39
CA TYR A 318 -4.09 7.68 -20.67
C TYR A 318 -4.63 8.80 -19.76
N SER A 319 -5.75 9.40 -20.17
CA SER A 319 -6.58 10.28 -19.36
C SER A 319 -7.88 9.56 -18.98
N LYS A 320 -8.45 9.96 -17.84
CA LYS A 320 -9.78 9.53 -17.40
C LYS A 320 -10.64 10.74 -17.12
N THR A 321 -11.76 10.82 -17.81
CA THR A 321 -12.78 11.87 -17.62
C THR A 321 -13.96 11.26 -16.87
N PHE A 322 -14.24 11.82 -15.70
CA PHE A 322 -15.31 11.40 -14.80
C PHE A 322 -16.42 12.43 -14.88
N THR A 323 -17.66 11.98 -15.09
CA THR A 323 -18.85 12.83 -14.98
C THR A 323 -19.75 12.30 -13.89
N ALA A 324 -19.94 13.09 -12.84
CA ALA A 324 -20.78 12.77 -11.70
C ALA A 324 -22.15 13.45 -11.84
N ALA A 325 -23.22 12.68 -11.68
CA ALA A 325 -24.57 13.24 -11.61
C ALA A 325 -24.79 13.92 -10.25
N LEU A 326 -25.20 15.20 -10.27
CA LEU A 326 -25.53 15.93 -9.05
C LEU A 326 -26.97 15.56 -8.65
N GLY A 327 -27.15 14.87 -7.53
CA GLY A 327 -28.49 14.66 -6.96
C GLY A 327 -29.17 16.00 -6.70
N SER A 328 -30.50 16.07 -6.85
CA SER A 328 -31.35 17.25 -6.62
C SER A 328 -31.17 17.83 -5.21
N VAL A 329 -30.13 18.62 -4.98
CA VAL A 329 -29.89 19.33 -3.72
C VAL A 329 -30.07 20.82 -3.98
N HIS A 330 -31.02 21.42 -3.28
CA HIS A 330 -31.46 22.82 -3.41
C HIS A 330 -30.40 23.87 -2.96
N SER A 331 -29.14 23.50 -2.76
CA SER A 331 -28.08 24.46 -2.43
C SER A 331 -27.36 24.91 -3.71
N PRO A 332 -27.35 26.21 -4.06
CA PRO A 332 -26.54 26.67 -5.17
C PRO A 332 -25.07 26.34 -4.90
N VAL A 333 -24.45 25.61 -5.83
CA VAL A 333 -23.02 25.28 -5.78
C VAL A 333 -22.24 26.58 -5.95
N THR A 334 -21.81 27.17 -4.83
CA THR A 334 -21.07 28.43 -4.81
C THR A 334 -19.56 28.24 -4.98
N LYS A 335 -19.07 26.99 -5.06
CA LYS A 335 -17.65 26.62 -4.93
C LYS A 335 -17.20 25.68 -6.04
N GLY A 336 -15.95 25.83 -6.50
CA GLY A 336 -15.33 24.94 -7.50
C GLY A 336 -14.83 23.61 -6.90
N ILE A 337 -14.51 22.65 -7.78
CA ILE A 337 -13.91 21.38 -7.39
C ILE A 337 -12.52 21.62 -6.79
N THR A 338 -12.26 20.96 -5.67
CA THR A 338 -10.95 20.96 -5.01
C THR A 338 -10.24 19.64 -5.25
N PHE A 339 -8.97 19.72 -5.63
CA PHE A 339 -8.07 18.57 -5.80
C PHE A 339 -7.01 18.58 -4.71
N LEU A 340 -6.84 17.46 -4.01
CA LEU A 340 -5.82 17.28 -2.96
C LEU A 340 -4.95 16.05 -3.25
N ASN A 341 -3.65 16.18 -3.00
CA ASN A 341 -2.70 15.07 -3.11
C ASN A 341 -2.57 14.32 -1.77
N LEU A 342 -2.81 13.01 -1.79
CA LEU A 342 -2.72 12.09 -0.65
C LEU A 342 -1.73 10.95 -0.96
N GLU A 343 -0.58 11.31 -1.55
CA GLU A 343 0.51 10.43 -1.96
C GLU A 343 0.10 9.41 -3.04
N TYR A 344 -0.58 8.33 -2.67
CA TYR A 344 -1.06 7.29 -3.59
C TYR A 344 -2.43 7.58 -4.19
N TYR A 345 -3.15 8.57 -3.64
CA TYR A 345 -4.49 8.95 -4.10
C TYR A 345 -4.62 10.44 -4.36
N ILE A 346 -5.55 10.79 -5.24
CA ILE A 346 -6.02 12.17 -5.43
C ILE A 346 -7.43 12.23 -4.88
N ALA A 347 -7.65 13.08 -3.87
CA ALA A 347 -9.00 13.39 -3.42
C ALA A 347 -9.57 14.52 -4.28
N VAL A 348 -10.69 14.24 -4.93
CA VAL A 348 -11.49 15.17 -5.71
C VAL A 348 -12.80 15.36 -4.98
N TYR A 349 -13.07 16.56 -4.49
CA TYR A 349 -14.31 16.79 -3.78
C TYR A 349 -14.90 18.15 -4.08
N LEU A 350 -16.23 18.15 -4.04
CA LEU A 350 -17.05 19.34 -4.07
C LEU A 350 -17.84 19.36 -2.75
N PRO A 351 -17.57 20.33 -1.85
CA PRO A 351 -18.23 20.38 -0.55
C PRO A 351 -19.75 20.28 -0.67
N GLY A 352 -20.36 19.38 0.10
CA GLY A 352 -21.81 19.14 0.11
C GLY A 352 -22.36 18.27 -1.02
N HIS A 353 -21.55 17.84 -1.99
CA HIS A 353 -22.04 17.14 -3.18
C HIS A 353 -21.43 15.75 -3.40
N PHE A 354 -20.10 15.68 -3.54
CA PHE A 354 -19.39 14.40 -3.73
C PHE A 354 -17.96 14.45 -3.19
N PHE A 355 -17.42 13.26 -2.92
CA PHE A 355 -16.04 13.02 -2.55
C PHE A 355 -15.54 11.76 -3.27
N HIS A 356 -14.60 11.92 -4.18
CA HIS A 356 -13.96 10.84 -4.91
C HIS A 356 -12.49 10.74 -4.51
N LEU A 357 -12.00 9.53 -4.33
CA LEU A 357 -10.61 9.23 -3.98
C LEU A 357 -10.04 8.32 -5.06
N LEU A 358 -9.25 8.90 -5.94
CA LEU A 358 -8.77 8.26 -7.17
C LEU A 358 -7.40 7.65 -6.94
N ASN A 359 -7.26 6.35 -7.21
CA ASN A 359 -5.98 5.65 -7.10
C ASN A 359 -5.04 6.09 -8.23
N ILE A 360 -3.87 6.63 -7.87
CA ILE A 360 -2.85 7.09 -8.83
C ILE A 360 -1.99 5.92 -9.34
N GLN A 361 -1.79 4.93 -8.48
CA GLN A 361 -0.86 3.84 -8.73
C GLN A 361 -1.46 2.79 -9.67
N HIS A 362 -2.72 2.45 -9.43
CA HIS A 362 -3.48 1.48 -10.22
C HIS A 362 -4.78 2.11 -10.73
N PRO A 363 -4.72 3.09 -11.64
CA PRO A 363 -5.93 3.72 -12.14
C PRO A 363 -6.74 2.76 -13.03
N ASP A 364 -6.13 1.70 -13.57
CA ASP A 364 -6.76 0.71 -14.46
C ASP A 364 -7.99 0.06 -13.80
N LEU A 365 -7.86 -0.35 -12.53
CA LEU A 365 -8.95 -0.91 -11.74
C LEU A 365 -9.72 0.20 -11.02
N ILE A 366 -10.84 0.61 -11.62
CA ILE A 366 -11.70 1.68 -11.11
C ILE A 366 -12.25 1.35 -9.71
N CYS A 367 -12.46 0.06 -9.41
CA CYS A 367 -12.90 -0.42 -8.09
C CYS A 367 -11.87 -0.21 -6.97
N HIS A 368 -10.64 0.23 -7.28
CA HIS A 368 -9.68 0.67 -6.26
C HIS A 368 -9.86 2.15 -5.90
N SER A 369 -10.66 2.89 -6.66
CA SER A 369 -11.00 4.28 -6.37
C SER A 369 -12.33 4.35 -5.62
N LEU A 370 -12.39 5.13 -4.55
CA LEU A 370 -13.59 5.28 -3.74
C LEU A 370 -14.43 6.45 -4.28
N PHE A 371 -15.68 6.19 -4.60
CA PHE A 371 -16.61 7.21 -5.08
C PHE A 371 -17.77 7.37 -4.11
N LEU A 372 -17.85 8.52 -3.44
CA LEU A 372 -18.96 8.88 -2.58
C LEU A 372 -19.76 10.01 -3.24
N THR A 373 -20.93 9.69 -3.77
CA THR A 373 -21.86 10.65 -4.39
C THR A 373 -23.14 10.77 -3.55
N GLY A 374 -23.72 11.96 -3.47
CA GLY A 374 -25.00 12.20 -2.78
C GLY A 374 -24.88 12.75 -1.35
N SER A 375 -26.02 12.83 -0.64
CA SER A 375 -26.10 13.39 0.72
C SER A 375 -25.63 12.38 1.78
N ASN A 376 -24.33 12.11 1.83
CA ASN A 376 -23.73 11.37 2.94
C ASN A 376 -23.31 12.34 4.05
N ASP A 377 -23.59 12.02 5.31
CA ASP A 377 -23.15 12.80 6.49
C ASP A 377 -21.63 13.11 6.44
N VAL A 378 -20.86 12.20 5.86
CA VAL A 378 -19.40 12.32 5.64
C VAL A 378 -19.03 13.50 4.73
N ILE A 379 -19.84 13.77 3.70
CA ILE A 379 -19.62 14.86 2.74
C ILE A 379 -19.97 16.22 3.37
N SER A 380 -20.96 16.23 4.27
CA SER A 380 -21.31 17.42 5.07
C SER A 380 -20.19 17.83 6.03
N MET A 381 -19.35 16.88 6.44
CA MET A 381 -18.21 17.13 7.33
C MET A 381 -16.93 17.53 6.58
N LEU A 382 -16.93 17.73 5.27
CA LEU A 382 -15.75 18.26 4.58
C LEU A 382 -15.63 19.77 4.80
N PRO A 383 -14.40 20.33 4.83
CA PRO A 383 -14.22 21.78 4.93
C PRO A 383 -14.98 22.48 3.82
N HIS A 384 -15.80 23.45 4.20
CA HIS A 384 -16.48 24.28 3.23
C HIS A 384 -15.54 25.36 2.67
N SER A 385 -14.41 25.67 3.30
CA SER A 385 -13.46 26.66 2.78
C SER A 385 -12.70 26.13 1.55
N PRO A 386 -12.37 26.99 0.57
CA PRO A 386 -11.56 26.60 -0.58
C PRO A 386 -10.15 26.26 -0.08
N LEU A 387 -9.81 24.98 -0.15
CA LEU A 387 -8.51 24.46 0.24
C LEU A 387 -7.57 24.47 -0.96
N GLN A 388 -6.39 25.08 -0.81
CA GLN A 388 -5.35 25.04 -1.84
C GLN A 388 -4.30 23.99 -1.50
N SER A 389 -4.12 23.01 -2.39
CA SER A 389 -3.06 22.01 -2.27
C SER A 389 -1.69 22.65 -2.51
N LEU A 390 -0.81 22.50 -1.53
CA LEU A 390 0.61 22.82 -1.65
C LEU A 390 1.38 21.53 -2.02
N SER A 391 2.67 21.49 -1.75
CA SER A 391 3.51 20.31 -1.96
C SER A 391 3.12 19.15 -1.02
N GLY A 392 2.98 17.96 -1.58
CA GLY A 392 2.59 16.76 -0.83
C GLY A 392 1.18 16.85 -0.26
N SER A 393 1.00 16.46 1.00
CA SER A 393 -0.28 16.46 1.71
C SER A 393 -0.58 17.77 2.47
N LEU A 394 0.21 18.81 2.25
CA LEU A 394 0.02 20.13 2.86
C LEU A 394 -1.04 20.93 2.11
N VAL A 395 -1.92 21.57 2.86
CA VAL A 395 -3.06 22.30 2.35
C VAL A 395 -3.23 23.59 3.11
N LEU A 396 -3.39 24.70 2.38
CA LEU A 396 -3.59 26.02 2.95
C LEU A 396 -5.05 26.44 2.78
N ASP A 397 -5.67 26.82 3.88
CA ASP A 397 -6.95 27.54 3.88
C ASP A 397 -6.67 29.04 3.95
N TRP A 398 -6.80 29.73 2.82
CA TRP A 398 -6.59 31.17 2.71
C TRP A 398 -7.58 31.99 3.52
N CYS A 399 -8.81 31.50 3.70
CA CYS A 399 -9.85 32.22 4.43
C CYS A 399 -9.57 32.22 5.93
N SER A 400 -9.10 31.11 6.48
CA SER A 400 -8.79 30.99 7.91
C SER A 400 -7.33 31.26 8.26
N GLY A 401 -6.42 31.29 7.27
CA GLY A 401 -4.98 31.41 7.49
C GLY A 401 -4.38 30.18 8.16
N LYS A 402 -4.98 29.00 7.95
CA LYS A 402 -4.58 27.75 8.59
C LYS A 402 -3.90 26.82 7.60
N LEU A 403 -2.77 26.28 8.02
CA LEU A 403 -2.06 25.23 7.28
C LEU A 403 -2.44 23.88 7.90
N TYR A 404 -2.95 22.99 7.06
CA TYR A 404 -3.31 21.64 7.44
C TYR A 404 -2.42 20.63 6.73
N ARG A 405 -2.15 19.53 7.42
CA ARG A 405 -1.69 18.29 6.81
C ARG A 405 -2.84 17.30 6.73
N VAL A 406 -3.14 16.87 5.51
CA VAL A 406 -4.31 16.05 5.23
C VAL A 406 -3.92 14.58 5.19
N PHE A 407 -4.67 13.76 5.92
CA PHE A 407 -4.53 12.31 5.91
C PHE A 407 -5.90 11.66 5.71
N LEU A 408 -5.92 10.43 5.22
CA LEU A 408 -7.12 9.61 5.26
C LEU A 408 -7.36 9.12 6.69
N SER A 409 -8.59 9.27 7.18
CA SER A 409 -8.97 8.75 8.49
C SER A 409 -9.14 7.23 8.44
N GLN A 410 -8.20 6.51 9.04
CA GLN A 410 -8.27 5.04 9.13
C GLN A 410 -9.53 4.58 9.86
N SER A 411 -9.92 5.25 10.94
CA SER A 411 -11.14 4.90 11.70
C SER A 411 -12.40 5.04 10.85
N CYS A 412 -12.49 6.09 10.02
CA CYS A 412 -13.63 6.31 9.12
C CYS A 412 -13.66 5.28 7.99
N LEU A 413 -12.50 4.95 7.39
CA LEU A 413 -12.40 3.91 6.37
C LEU A 413 -12.76 2.53 6.92
N LEU A 414 -12.29 2.20 8.14
CA LEU A 414 -12.72 0.97 8.82
C LEU A 414 -14.24 0.99 9.03
N GLN A 415 -14.85 2.08 9.51
CA GLN A 415 -16.32 2.13 9.61
C GLN A 415 -17.02 1.85 8.27
N PHE A 416 -16.52 2.37 7.14
CA PHE A 416 -17.08 2.07 5.83
C PHE A 416 -17.00 0.60 5.46
N LEU A 417 -15.92 -0.09 5.84
CA LEU A 417 -15.77 -1.51 5.53
C LEU A 417 -16.82 -2.39 6.28
N TRP A 418 -17.23 -2.00 7.50
CA TRP A 418 -18.23 -2.73 8.30
C TRP A 418 -19.68 -2.38 7.93
N HIS A 419 -19.94 -1.25 7.29
CA HIS A 419 -21.28 -0.89 6.85
C HIS A 419 -21.69 -1.69 5.59
N PRO A 420 -22.98 -2.04 5.45
CA PRO A 420 -23.47 -2.76 4.27
C PRO A 420 -23.37 -1.85 3.04
N ARG A 421 -22.31 -2.05 2.26
CA ARG A 421 -21.96 -1.29 1.06
C ARG A 421 -21.75 -2.23 -0.14
N PRO A 422 -21.85 -1.72 -1.37
CA PRO A 422 -21.60 -2.52 -2.57
C PRO A 422 -20.13 -2.95 -2.63
N ASP A 423 -19.87 -4.02 -3.39
CA ASP A 423 -18.56 -4.66 -3.42
C ASP A 423 -17.43 -3.75 -3.94
N TRP A 424 -17.71 -2.87 -4.90
CA TRP A 424 -16.71 -1.92 -5.40
C TRP A 424 -16.27 -0.90 -4.33
N GLU A 425 -17.15 -0.48 -3.42
CA GLU A 425 -16.77 0.39 -2.31
C GLU A 425 -15.93 -0.37 -1.28
N LYS A 426 -16.30 -1.62 -0.96
CA LYS A 426 -15.51 -2.47 -0.06
C LYS A 426 -14.11 -2.70 -0.61
N MET A 427 -14.01 -2.97 -1.91
CA MET A 427 -12.74 -3.12 -2.63
C MET A 427 -11.89 -1.84 -2.53
N ALA A 428 -12.46 -0.69 -2.83
CA ALA A 428 -11.77 0.59 -2.77
C ALA A 428 -11.28 0.90 -1.35
N VAL A 429 -12.14 0.71 -0.35
CA VAL A 429 -11.80 0.95 1.07
C VAL A 429 -10.70 0.01 1.55
N LEU A 430 -10.74 -1.28 1.18
CA LEU A 430 -9.71 -2.25 1.51
C LEU A 430 -8.34 -1.81 0.96
N HIS A 431 -8.29 -1.40 -0.32
CA HIS A 431 -7.06 -0.90 -0.93
C HIS A 431 -6.57 0.40 -0.30
N CYS A 432 -7.48 1.34 0.00
CA CYS A 432 -7.14 2.59 0.70
C CYS A 432 -6.54 2.33 2.09
N LEU A 433 -7.09 1.37 2.84
CA LEU A 433 -6.60 0.98 4.16
C LEU A 433 -5.20 0.39 4.10
N LEU A 434 -4.95 -0.50 3.14
CA LEU A 434 -3.64 -1.15 2.98
C LEU A 434 -2.56 -0.19 2.48
N SER A 435 -2.89 0.72 1.56
CA SER A 435 -1.92 1.66 0.98
C SER A 435 -1.59 2.85 1.89
N CYS A 436 -2.56 3.34 2.67
CA CYS A 436 -2.43 4.56 3.47
C CYS A 436 -2.37 4.29 4.98
N GLY A 437 -2.20 3.01 5.36
CA GLY A 437 -2.04 2.56 6.74
C GLY A 437 -0.70 2.97 7.35
N ARG A 438 -0.69 3.89 8.33
CA ARG A 438 0.50 4.20 9.17
C ARG A 438 0.98 3.01 10.00
N ASP A 439 0.06 2.12 10.40
CA ASP A 439 0.35 0.88 11.09
C ASP A 439 -0.27 -0.30 10.31
N PRO A 440 0.52 -0.99 9.48
CA PRO A 440 0.01 -2.08 8.66
C PRO A 440 -0.47 -3.26 9.51
N GLN A 441 0.12 -3.52 10.67
CA GLN A 441 -0.26 -4.66 11.51
C GLN A 441 -1.63 -4.44 12.17
N PHE A 442 -1.88 -3.23 12.67
CA PHE A 442 -3.18 -2.87 13.23
C PHE A 442 -4.29 -2.93 12.17
N VAL A 443 -4.04 -2.35 11.00
CA VAL A 443 -5.00 -2.35 9.89
C VAL A 443 -5.31 -3.77 9.42
N GLU A 444 -4.27 -4.60 9.21
CA GLU A 444 -4.43 -6.01 8.85
C GLU A 444 -5.26 -6.78 9.88
N SER A 445 -4.99 -6.59 11.17
CA SER A 445 -5.75 -7.25 12.25
C SER A 445 -7.23 -6.89 12.21
N LYS A 446 -7.55 -5.63 11.88
CA LYS A 446 -8.92 -5.16 11.73
C LYS A 446 -9.59 -5.69 10.48
N ILE A 447 -8.89 -5.73 9.34
CA ILE A 447 -9.42 -6.35 8.11
C ILE A 447 -9.66 -7.84 8.32
N ILE A 448 -8.76 -8.55 9.00
CA ILE A 448 -8.94 -9.97 9.35
C ILE A 448 -10.18 -10.17 10.22
N GLN A 449 -10.40 -9.29 11.21
CA GLN A 449 -11.63 -9.32 12.01
C GLN A 449 -12.87 -9.17 11.11
N TRP A 450 -12.86 -8.21 10.17
CA TRP A 450 -13.94 -8.02 9.20
C TRP A 450 -14.19 -9.26 8.34
N ILE A 451 -13.15 -9.87 7.77
CA ILE A 451 -13.24 -11.10 6.96
C ILE A 451 -13.87 -12.23 7.79
N SER A 452 -13.46 -12.38 9.05
CA SER A 452 -13.98 -13.42 9.94
C SER A 452 -15.46 -13.25 10.30
N GLU A 453 -15.97 -12.02 10.27
CA GLU A 453 -17.36 -11.68 10.59
C GLU A 453 -18.26 -11.65 9.34
N ASN A 454 -17.68 -11.45 8.15
CA ASN A 454 -18.40 -11.17 6.90
C ASN A 454 -18.00 -12.12 5.75
N ILE A 455 -17.92 -13.42 6.05
CA ILE A 455 -17.38 -14.45 5.15
C ILE A 455 -18.11 -14.54 3.78
N SER A 456 -19.39 -14.18 3.73
CA SER A 456 -20.24 -14.22 2.53
C SER A 456 -20.70 -12.84 2.05
N ALA A 457 -20.09 -11.75 2.51
CA ALA A 457 -20.59 -10.40 2.25
C ALA A 457 -20.20 -9.81 0.88
N CYS A 458 -19.32 -10.47 0.12
CA CYS A 458 -18.89 -10.03 -1.20
C CYS A 458 -19.28 -11.06 -2.26
N TYR A 459 -19.80 -10.60 -3.39
CA TYR A 459 -20.22 -11.41 -4.54
C TYR A 459 -19.27 -11.29 -5.73
N SER A 460 -18.67 -10.12 -5.93
CA SER A 460 -17.84 -9.81 -7.10
C SER A 460 -16.36 -10.19 -6.94
N PHE A 461 -15.88 -10.41 -5.72
CA PHE A 461 -14.49 -10.81 -5.44
C PHE A 461 -14.39 -11.62 -4.14
N ASP A 462 -13.33 -12.41 -4.00
CA ASP A 462 -13.03 -13.15 -2.77
C ASP A 462 -12.20 -12.27 -1.81
N PRO A 463 -12.72 -11.89 -0.63
CA PRO A 463 -12.02 -10.98 0.28
C PRO A 463 -10.75 -11.58 0.88
N ILE A 464 -10.64 -12.91 0.99
CA ILE A 464 -9.41 -13.58 1.49
C ILE A 464 -8.33 -13.48 0.43
N GLN A 465 -8.65 -13.80 -0.84
CA GLN A 465 -7.70 -13.72 -1.95
C GLN A 465 -7.19 -12.28 -2.12
N GLU A 466 -8.11 -11.32 -2.14
CA GLU A 466 -7.77 -9.91 -2.32
C GLU A 466 -6.88 -9.39 -1.19
N PHE A 467 -7.23 -9.69 0.06
CA PHE A 467 -6.45 -9.26 1.21
C PHE A 467 -5.03 -9.83 1.19
N ILE A 468 -4.87 -11.12 0.88
CA ILE A 468 -3.55 -11.78 0.82
C ILE A 468 -2.68 -11.14 -0.28
N ILE A 469 -3.22 -10.96 -1.48
CA ILE A 469 -2.46 -10.38 -2.61
C ILE A 469 -2.11 -8.91 -2.32
N ALA A 470 -3.10 -8.09 -1.97
CA ALA A 470 -2.92 -6.66 -1.80
C ALA A 470 -1.98 -6.35 -0.62
N SER A 471 -2.13 -7.01 0.53
CA SER A 471 -1.25 -6.80 1.69
C SER A 471 0.19 -7.24 1.41
N SER A 472 0.38 -8.40 0.75
CA SER A 472 1.72 -8.85 0.36
C SER A 472 2.38 -7.91 -0.67
N TYR A 473 1.61 -7.39 -1.63
CA TYR A 473 2.09 -6.40 -2.60
C TYR A 473 2.53 -5.10 -1.92
N TRP A 474 1.68 -4.50 -1.08
CA TRP A 474 1.99 -3.23 -0.40
C TRP A 474 3.16 -3.35 0.59
N SER A 475 3.46 -4.57 1.08
CA SER A 475 4.61 -4.80 1.94
C SER A 475 5.97 -4.65 1.25
N ILE A 476 6.04 -4.85 -0.08
CA ILE A 476 7.29 -4.82 -0.87
C ILE A 476 7.35 -3.60 -1.78
N TYR A 477 6.18 -3.08 -2.16
CA TYR A 477 6.07 -1.95 -3.06
C TYR A 477 7.00 -0.75 -2.76
N PRO A 478 7.22 -0.34 -1.48
CA PRO A 478 8.12 0.78 -1.19
C PRO A 478 9.60 0.55 -1.56
N GLU A 479 10.03 -0.70 -1.76
CA GLU A 479 11.44 -1.04 -1.88
C GLU A 479 12.02 -0.78 -3.29
N THR A 480 11.20 -0.83 -4.34
CA THR A 480 11.65 -0.75 -5.74
C THR A 480 10.61 -0.09 -6.64
N SER A 481 11.08 0.59 -7.70
CA SER A 481 10.22 1.10 -8.77
C SER A 481 9.72 -0.05 -9.65
N ASN A 482 8.53 0.11 -10.23
CA ASN A 482 7.90 -0.78 -11.22
C ASN A 482 7.32 -2.12 -10.71
N MET A 483 7.17 -2.30 -9.39
CA MET A 483 6.60 -3.53 -8.83
C MET A 483 5.16 -3.82 -9.33
N ASP A 484 4.37 -2.79 -9.65
CA ASP A 484 3.03 -2.92 -10.25
C ASP A 484 3.00 -3.81 -11.48
N THR A 485 4.10 -3.84 -12.23
CA THR A 485 4.17 -4.52 -13.52
C THR A 485 4.59 -5.98 -13.39
N LEU A 486 5.16 -6.34 -12.24
CA LEU A 486 5.78 -7.64 -11.99
C LEU A 486 4.97 -8.47 -10.99
N LEU A 487 4.41 -7.84 -9.97
CA LEU A 487 3.57 -8.52 -8.99
C LEU A 487 2.10 -8.19 -9.19
N PRO A 488 1.20 -9.17 -9.01
CA PRO A 488 -0.21 -8.87 -8.91
C PRO A 488 -0.47 -8.03 -7.66
N TYR A 489 -1.23 -6.96 -7.82
CA TYR A 489 -1.66 -6.07 -6.74
C TYR A 489 -3.15 -6.27 -6.39
N SER A 490 -3.87 -7.09 -7.17
CA SER A 490 -5.25 -7.50 -6.92
C SER A 490 -5.49 -8.94 -7.38
N SER A 491 -6.45 -9.62 -6.76
CA SER A 491 -6.98 -10.91 -7.23
C SER A 491 -7.85 -10.77 -8.48
N VAL A 492 -8.37 -9.57 -8.75
CA VAL A 492 -9.23 -9.27 -9.89
C VAL A 492 -8.40 -8.67 -11.02
N LEU A 493 -8.52 -9.24 -12.22
CA LEU A 493 -7.80 -8.77 -13.41
C LEU A 493 -8.48 -7.59 -14.11
N THR A 494 -9.81 -7.57 -14.13
CA THR A 494 -10.63 -6.52 -14.77
C THR A 494 -11.90 -6.31 -13.98
N TRP A 495 -12.37 -5.06 -13.91
CA TRP A 495 -13.63 -4.70 -13.25
C TRP A 495 -14.60 -4.10 -14.28
N ASN A 496 -15.58 -4.89 -14.69
CA ASN A 496 -16.50 -4.52 -15.78
C ASN A 496 -17.86 -4.00 -15.30
N THR A 497 -18.07 -3.86 -13.97
CA THR A 497 -19.33 -3.33 -13.46
C THR A 497 -19.29 -1.81 -13.41
N GLU A 498 -20.32 -1.18 -13.96
CA GLU A 498 -20.47 0.28 -13.93
C GLU A 498 -20.72 0.77 -12.51
N ILE A 499 -20.16 1.93 -12.18
CA ILE A 499 -20.37 2.58 -10.87
C ILE A 499 -21.57 3.51 -10.99
N PRO A 500 -22.65 3.29 -10.21
CA PRO A 500 -23.84 4.11 -10.29
C PRO A 500 -23.54 5.61 -10.07
N GLY A 501 -24.09 6.46 -10.93
CA GLY A 501 -23.97 7.92 -10.82
C GLY A 501 -22.67 8.52 -11.37
N ILE A 502 -21.76 7.71 -11.91
CA ILE A 502 -20.51 8.16 -12.53
C ILE A 502 -20.36 7.55 -13.91
N THR A 503 -20.20 8.40 -14.93
CA THR A 503 -19.75 7.97 -16.25
C THR A 503 -18.26 8.20 -16.37
N LEU A 504 -17.55 7.20 -16.92
CA LEU A 504 -16.10 7.23 -17.10
C LEU A 504 -15.78 7.06 -18.58
N VAL A 505 -14.94 7.96 -19.09
CA VAL A 505 -14.33 7.86 -20.41
C VAL A 505 -12.82 7.80 -20.24
N THR A 506 -12.17 6.83 -20.89
CA THR A 506 -10.71 6.68 -20.90
C THR A 506 -10.19 6.93 -22.30
N GLU A 507 -9.20 7.81 -22.44
CA GLU A 507 -8.61 8.20 -23.72
C GLU A 507 -7.08 8.03 -23.66
N GLU A 508 -6.47 7.51 -24.72
CA GLU A 508 -5.00 7.44 -24.82
C GLU A 508 -4.43 8.84 -25.04
N ILE A 509 -3.32 9.16 -24.35
CA ILE A 509 -2.68 10.47 -24.45
C ILE A 509 -1.26 10.37 -24.98
N THR A 510 -0.79 11.44 -25.61
CA THR A 510 0.60 11.56 -26.02
C THR A 510 1.50 11.68 -24.80
N LEU A 511 2.49 10.81 -24.70
CA LEU A 511 3.44 10.80 -23.58
C LEU A 511 4.35 12.05 -23.57
N PRO A 512 4.81 12.49 -22.39
CA PRO A 512 5.72 13.62 -22.26
C PRO A 512 7.04 13.36 -22.98
N LEU A 513 7.53 14.36 -23.70
CA LEU A 513 8.80 14.33 -24.39
C LEU A 513 9.88 14.89 -23.47
N MET A 514 10.70 13.99 -22.92
CA MET A 514 11.80 14.36 -22.02
C MET A 514 12.92 15.06 -22.81
N LYS A 515 13.40 16.18 -22.30
CA LYS A 515 14.43 17.03 -22.94
C LYS A 515 15.84 16.82 -22.37
N VAL A 516 15.94 16.15 -21.24
CA VAL A 516 17.20 15.86 -20.55
C VAL A 516 17.52 14.37 -20.70
N HIS A 517 18.81 14.03 -20.77
CA HIS A 517 19.27 12.65 -20.94
C HIS A 517 19.80 12.01 -19.63
N SER A 518 20.19 12.83 -18.64
CA SER A 518 20.63 12.35 -17.33
C SER A 518 19.58 12.64 -16.27
N PHE A 519 18.91 11.59 -15.81
CA PHE A 519 17.91 11.67 -14.75
C PHE A 519 18.52 11.28 -13.40
N LYS A 520 18.03 11.91 -12.33
CA LYS A 520 18.32 11.54 -10.95
C LYS A 520 17.02 11.45 -10.16
N SER A 521 16.93 10.49 -9.23
CA SER A 521 15.83 10.38 -8.27
C SER A 521 14.45 10.29 -8.94
N TYR A 522 13.53 11.23 -8.68
CA TYR A 522 12.17 11.25 -9.24
C TYR A 522 12.13 11.12 -10.77
N TRP A 523 12.99 11.84 -11.47
CA TRP A 523 12.98 11.88 -12.94
C TRP A 523 13.36 10.54 -13.58
N GLU A 524 14.21 9.76 -12.90
CA GLU A 524 14.61 8.43 -13.35
C GLU A 524 13.43 7.47 -13.27
N LYS A 525 12.67 7.52 -12.16
CA LYS A 525 11.45 6.73 -11.98
C LYS A 525 10.36 7.12 -12.97
N LEU A 526 10.12 8.42 -13.18
CA LEU A 526 9.15 8.88 -14.16
C LEU A 526 9.54 8.41 -15.57
N ASN A 527 10.80 8.57 -15.97
CA ASN A 527 11.25 8.13 -17.29
C ASN A 527 11.10 6.60 -17.47
N ALA A 528 11.43 5.82 -16.43
CA ALA A 528 11.22 4.37 -16.46
C ALA A 528 9.74 4.00 -16.64
N ASN A 529 8.82 4.70 -15.96
CA ASN A 529 7.38 4.52 -16.15
C ASN A 529 6.95 4.87 -17.58
N LEU A 530 7.45 5.99 -18.14
CA LEU A 530 7.12 6.43 -19.50
C LEU A 530 7.65 5.45 -20.56
N ASP A 531 8.87 4.98 -20.41
CA ASP A 531 9.47 4.01 -21.34
C ASP A 531 8.74 2.66 -21.25
N TYR A 532 8.30 2.25 -20.06
CA TYR A 532 7.43 1.08 -19.92
C TYR A 532 6.16 1.23 -20.76
N VAL A 533 5.45 2.35 -20.68
CA VAL A 533 4.23 2.57 -21.48
C VAL A 533 4.52 2.58 -22.98
N LYS A 534 5.66 3.11 -23.43
CA LYS A 534 6.03 3.13 -24.86
C LYS A 534 6.30 1.72 -25.43
N TYR A 535 6.96 0.87 -24.65
CA TYR A 535 7.52 -0.39 -25.15
C TYR A 535 6.76 -1.64 -24.70
N SER A 536 5.95 -1.57 -23.65
CA SER A 536 5.18 -2.71 -23.16
C SER A 536 3.84 -2.83 -23.88
N LYS A 537 3.57 -3.99 -24.48
CA LYS A 537 2.26 -4.35 -25.05
C LYS A 537 1.45 -5.30 -24.15
N THR A 538 2.02 -5.81 -23.06
CA THR A 538 1.34 -6.77 -22.15
C THR A 538 1.86 -6.64 -20.71
N HIS A 539 0.96 -6.76 -19.74
CA HIS A 539 1.29 -6.85 -18.31
C HIS A 539 2.14 -8.11 -18.05
N LEU A 540 3.28 -7.94 -17.37
CA LEU A 540 4.22 -9.02 -17.06
C LEU A 540 3.94 -9.66 -15.69
N HIS A 541 2.70 -9.60 -15.20
CA HIS A 541 2.38 -10.06 -13.85
C HIS A 541 2.80 -11.52 -13.63
N TYR A 542 3.51 -11.74 -12.53
CA TYR A 542 3.86 -13.06 -12.05
C TYR A 542 2.61 -13.93 -11.87
N ASN A 543 2.67 -15.16 -12.37
CA ASN A 543 1.60 -16.14 -12.25
C ASN A 543 2.16 -17.49 -11.80
N ASN A 544 1.49 -18.11 -10.83
CA ASN A 544 1.81 -19.42 -10.29
C ASN A 544 1.58 -20.60 -11.25
N ASN A 545 1.23 -20.36 -12.52
CA ASN A 545 1.10 -21.40 -13.54
C ASN A 545 2.37 -22.26 -13.70
N MET A 546 3.56 -21.65 -13.59
CA MET A 546 4.82 -22.42 -13.64
C MET A 546 4.98 -23.28 -12.38
N VAL A 547 4.77 -22.67 -11.20
CA VAL A 547 4.79 -23.35 -9.91
C VAL A 547 3.84 -24.55 -9.91
N ARG A 548 2.63 -24.40 -10.45
CA ARG A 548 1.63 -25.47 -10.60
C ARG A 548 2.14 -26.64 -11.44
N ARG A 549 2.73 -26.36 -12.60
CA ARG A 549 3.28 -27.40 -13.48
C ARG A 549 4.45 -28.15 -12.83
N GLU A 550 5.40 -27.43 -12.26
CA GLU A 550 6.57 -28.02 -11.59
C GLU A 550 6.18 -28.83 -10.36
N TRP A 551 5.23 -28.33 -9.55
CA TRP A 551 4.72 -29.06 -8.39
C TRP A 551 4.06 -30.37 -8.80
N HIS A 552 3.17 -30.37 -9.80
CA HIS A 552 2.55 -31.61 -10.29
C HIS A 552 3.58 -32.58 -10.86
N SER A 553 4.62 -32.09 -11.55
CA SER A 553 5.73 -32.92 -12.03
C SER A 553 6.42 -33.63 -10.85
N LEU A 554 6.82 -32.87 -9.82
CA LEU A 554 7.56 -33.40 -8.67
C LEU A 554 6.74 -34.41 -7.86
N ILE A 555 5.45 -34.15 -7.64
CA ILE A 555 4.55 -35.10 -6.95
C ILE A 555 4.34 -36.38 -7.79
N SER A 556 4.27 -36.28 -9.11
CA SER A 556 4.15 -37.46 -9.98
C SER A 556 5.44 -38.30 -10.03
N GLU A 557 6.59 -37.63 -9.99
CA GLU A 557 7.91 -38.26 -9.95
C GLU A 557 8.15 -39.01 -8.64
N GLU A 558 7.73 -38.43 -7.51
CA GLU A 558 7.76 -39.09 -6.19
C GLU A 558 6.94 -40.39 -6.19
N LYS A 559 5.73 -40.36 -6.78
CA LYS A 559 4.85 -41.54 -6.90
C LYS A 559 5.41 -42.62 -7.84
N THR A 560 6.16 -42.22 -8.88
CA THR A 560 6.70 -43.14 -9.89
C THR A 560 8.14 -43.58 -9.61
N GLY A 561 8.77 -43.07 -8.55
CA GLY A 561 10.15 -43.39 -8.17
C GLY A 561 11.20 -42.84 -9.14
N LYS A 562 10.83 -41.98 -10.09
CA LYS A 562 11.75 -41.36 -11.06
C LYS A 562 12.49 -40.22 -10.38
N ARG A 563 13.82 -40.31 -10.24
CA ARG A 563 14.61 -39.31 -9.51
C ARG A 563 15.07 -38.16 -10.43
N ARG A 564 14.50 -36.96 -10.27
CA ARG A 564 15.22 -35.70 -10.52
C ARG A 564 16.44 -35.60 -9.58
N SER A 565 17.35 -34.67 -9.87
CA SER A 565 18.51 -34.40 -9.01
C SER A 565 18.10 -34.14 -7.57
N LYS A 566 18.58 -34.98 -6.63
CA LYS A 566 18.35 -34.79 -5.19
C LYS A 566 18.82 -33.40 -4.70
N VAL A 567 19.81 -32.82 -5.38
CA VAL A 567 20.34 -31.48 -5.08
C VAL A 567 19.29 -30.40 -5.37
N TYR A 568 18.55 -30.52 -6.48
CA TYR A 568 17.51 -29.56 -6.84
C TYR A 568 16.37 -29.54 -5.81
N VAL A 569 15.86 -30.72 -5.43
CA VAL A 569 14.81 -30.83 -4.40
C VAL A 569 15.29 -30.31 -3.05
N ARG A 570 16.56 -30.59 -2.69
CA ARG A 570 17.16 -30.07 -1.46
C ARG A 570 17.25 -28.53 -1.46
N ASN A 571 17.63 -27.92 -2.57
CA ASN A 571 17.69 -26.46 -2.68
C ASN A 571 16.30 -25.81 -2.55
N ILE A 572 15.26 -26.42 -3.12
CA ILE A 572 13.87 -25.95 -2.96
C ILE A 572 13.45 -26.02 -1.49
N LEU A 573 13.73 -27.14 -0.81
CA LEU A 573 13.41 -27.28 0.60
C LEU A 573 14.19 -26.30 1.48
N ASP A 574 15.46 -26.01 1.15
CA ASP A 574 16.25 -24.97 1.83
C ASP A 574 15.59 -23.58 1.72
N ASN A 575 15.09 -23.21 0.53
CA ASN A 575 14.33 -21.97 0.36
C ASN A 575 13.10 -21.93 1.27
N ALA A 576 12.39 -23.05 1.42
CA ALA A 576 11.23 -23.13 2.30
C ALA A 576 11.61 -22.95 3.78
N VAL A 577 12.73 -23.54 4.22
CA VAL A 577 13.27 -23.35 5.58
C VAL A 577 13.59 -21.89 5.82
N ARG A 578 14.19 -21.18 4.85
CA ARG A 578 14.49 -19.74 4.96
C ARG A 578 13.24 -18.88 5.09
N VAL A 579 12.16 -19.22 4.38
CA VAL A 579 10.87 -18.51 4.52
C VAL A 579 10.28 -18.73 5.91
N ILE A 580 10.31 -19.97 6.42
CA ILE A 580 9.78 -20.30 7.75
C ILE A 580 10.60 -19.61 8.85
N SER A 581 11.93 -19.59 8.75
CA SER A 581 12.76 -18.90 9.74
C SER A 581 12.59 -17.38 9.71
N ASN A 582 12.42 -16.78 8.53
CA ASN A 582 12.10 -15.35 8.40
C ASN A 582 10.72 -15.02 8.99
N LEU A 583 9.75 -15.92 8.82
CA LEU A 583 8.41 -15.81 9.43
C LEU A 583 8.48 -15.86 10.96
N GLU A 584 9.25 -16.78 11.53
CA GLU A 584 9.44 -16.90 12.98
C GLU A 584 10.16 -15.68 13.54
N ALA A 585 11.19 -15.16 12.86
CA ALA A 585 11.91 -13.97 13.29
C ALA A 585 11.04 -12.71 13.34
N ARG A 586 9.99 -12.63 12.49
CA ARG A 586 9.05 -11.49 12.44
C ARG A 586 7.95 -11.56 13.50
N ASN A 587 7.75 -12.71 14.14
CA ASN A 587 6.69 -12.92 15.14
C ASN A 587 7.28 -12.89 16.55
N LEU A 588 6.92 -11.84 17.31
CA LEU A 588 7.40 -11.64 18.69
C LEU A 588 6.65 -12.49 19.73
N GLU A 589 5.45 -13.00 19.39
CA GLU A 589 4.64 -13.84 20.26
C GLU A 589 4.55 -15.30 19.78
N PRO A 590 4.52 -16.28 20.71
CA PRO A 590 4.27 -17.67 20.36
C PRO A 590 2.86 -17.85 19.81
N ARG A 591 2.77 -18.49 18.64
CA ARG A 591 1.51 -18.72 17.92
C ARG A 591 0.57 -19.63 18.70
N SER A 592 -0.72 -19.27 18.75
CA SER A 592 -1.74 -20.03 19.48
C SER A 592 -2.24 -21.27 18.71
N THR A 593 -2.07 -21.30 17.39
CA THR A 593 -2.49 -22.41 16.51
C THR A 593 -1.37 -23.45 16.37
N PRO A 594 -1.67 -24.76 16.33
CA PRO A 594 -0.67 -25.83 16.18
C PRO A 594 -0.15 -26.00 14.75
N LEU A 595 0.14 -24.90 14.05
CA LEU A 595 0.76 -24.89 12.73
C LEU A 595 2.29 -25.00 12.86
N PHE A 596 2.97 -25.46 11.81
CA PHE A 596 4.43 -25.66 11.75
C PHE A 596 5.03 -26.74 12.68
N GLN A 597 4.20 -27.44 13.46
CA GLN A 597 4.63 -28.56 14.31
C GLN A 597 4.97 -29.84 13.49
N GLU A 598 4.60 -29.88 12.21
CA GLU A 598 4.72 -31.07 11.36
C GLU A 598 5.60 -30.83 10.13
N GLU A 599 6.31 -31.87 9.71
CA GLU A 599 7.04 -31.89 8.45
C GLU A 599 6.11 -32.15 7.27
N ASP A 600 5.37 -31.13 6.83
CA ASP A 600 4.58 -31.20 5.60
C ASP A 600 5.49 -30.96 4.37
N ASN A 601 6.07 -32.04 3.85
CA ASN A 601 6.99 -31.98 2.71
C ASN A 601 6.32 -31.43 1.43
N HIS A 602 5.03 -31.69 1.20
CA HIS A 602 4.33 -31.21 0.02
C HIS A 602 4.13 -29.68 0.06
N GLN A 603 3.77 -29.13 1.22
CA GLN A 603 3.64 -27.67 1.39
C GLN A 603 5.01 -26.99 1.42
N ARG A 604 6.02 -27.58 2.10
CA ARG A 604 7.40 -27.05 2.07
C ARG A 604 7.94 -26.98 0.64
N LEU A 605 7.69 -28.00 -0.18
CA LEU A 605 8.07 -27.98 -1.60
C LEU A 605 7.39 -26.84 -2.36
N LEU A 606 6.09 -26.64 -2.15
CA LEU A 606 5.32 -25.58 -2.81
C LEU A 606 5.82 -24.18 -2.42
N VAL A 607 6.11 -23.94 -1.14
CA VAL A 607 6.73 -22.70 -0.65
C VAL A 607 8.06 -22.45 -1.33
N GLY A 608 8.94 -23.45 -1.37
CA GLY A 608 10.26 -23.32 -1.98
C GLY A 608 10.22 -23.09 -3.50
N LEU A 609 9.26 -23.71 -4.21
CA LEU A 609 9.07 -23.51 -5.65
C LEU A 609 8.60 -22.08 -5.95
N MET A 610 7.67 -21.54 -5.15
CA MET A 610 7.21 -20.17 -5.29
C MET A 610 8.37 -19.17 -5.13
N VAL A 611 9.25 -19.38 -4.13
CA VAL A 611 10.47 -18.58 -3.94
C VAL A 611 11.37 -18.66 -5.18
N SER A 612 11.64 -19.86 -5.68
CA SER A 612 12.52 -20.05 -6.84
C SER A 612 11.99 -19.36 -8.08
N GLU A 613 10.72 -19.59 -8.43
CA GLU A 613 10.11 -19.04 -9.64
C GLU A 613 9.92 -17.53 -9.55
N LEU A 614 9.54 -17.01 -8.37
CA LEU A 614 9.39 -15.57 -8.18
C LEU A 614 10.76 -14.86 -8.24
N LYS A 615 11.79 -15.45 -7.65
CA LYS A 615 13.17 -14.95 -7.76
C LYS A 615 13.62 -14.89 -9.21
N ASP A 616 13.40 -15.95 -9.98
CA ASP A 616 13.79 -16.00 -11.38
C ASP A 616 13.01 -14.98 -12.22
N HIS A 617 11.73 -14.78 -11.92
CA HIS A 617 10.92 -13.76 -12.57
C HIS A 617 11.45 -12.34 -12.28
N LEU A 618 11.69 -12.00 -11.01
CA LEU A 618 12.21 -10.69 -10.62
C LEU A 618 13.62 -10.44 -11.15
N LEU A 619 14.51 -11.44 -11.16
CA LEU A 619 15.86 -11.31 -11.73
C LEU A 619 15.87 -11.05 -13.24
N ARG A 620 14.88 -11.57 -13.97
CA ARG A 620 14.76 -11.32 -15.42
C ARG A 620 14.34 -9.88 -15.73
N HIS A 621 13.48 -9.31 -14.89
CA HIS A 621 12.82 -8.02 -15.18
C HIS A 621 13.39 -6.82 -14.40
N LEU A 622 14.01 -7.03 -13.23
CA LEU A 622 14.68 -5.97 -12.45
C LEU A 622 16.18 -5.95 -12.74
N GLN A 623 16.55 -5.44 -13.92
CA GLN A 623 17.95 -5.24 -14.31
C GLN A 623 18.49 -3.96 -13.62
N GLY A 624 19.22 -4.11 -12.52
CA GLY A 624 19.86 -3.00 -11.80
C GLY A 624 19.70 -3.04 -10.28
N VAL A 625 18.77 -3.85 -9.76
CA VAL A 625 18.65 -4.07 -8.31
C VAL A 625 19.65 -5.14 -7.86
N GLU A 626 20.29 -4.94 -6.71
CA GLU A 626 21.21 -5.94 -6.15
C GLU A 626 20.52 -7.29 -5.95
N LYS A 627 21.18 -8.38 -6.38
CA LYS A 627 20.63 -9.74 -6.28
C LYS A 627 20.23 -10.10 -4.85
N LYS A 628 20.98 -9.67 -3.84
CA LYS A 628 20.67 -9.88 -2.42
C LYS A 628 19.37 -9.19 -2.01
N LYS A 629 19.11 -7.99 -2.52
CA LYS A 629 17.87 -7.26 -2.26
C LYS A 629 16.67 -7.97 -2.91
N ILE A 630 16.83 -8.50 -4.12
CA ILE A 630 15.79 -9.33 -4.77
C ILE A 630 15.51 -10.60 -3.96
N GLU A 631 16.55 -11.29 -3.49
CA GLU A 631 16.37 -12.48 -2.64
C GLU A 631 15.61 -12.15 -1.36
N GLN A 632 15.93 -11.03 -0.69
CA GLN A 632 15.21 -10.60 0.51
C GLN A 632 13.75 -10.24 0.21
N MET A 633 13.48 -9.49 -0.86
CA MET A 633 12.10 -9.16 -1.28
C MET A 633 11.25 -10.41 -1.50
N VAL A 634 11.80 -11.43 -2.17
CA VAL A 634 11.07 -12.69 -2.44
C VAL A 634 10.78 -13.44 -1.14
N LEU A 635 11.77 -13.53 -0.24
CA LEU A 635 11.58 -14.14 1.07
C LEU A 635 10.51 -13.40 1.87
N ASP A 636 10.54 -12.07 1.85
CA ASP A 636 9.58 -11.24 2.57
C ASP A 636 8.17 -11.36 1.99
N TYR A 637 8.02 -11.45 0.66
CA TYR A 637 6.75 -11.73 -0.01
C TYR A 637 6.13 -13.05 0.46
N CYS A 638 6.91 -14.13 0.37
CA CYS A 638 6.44 -15.47 0.66
C CYS A 638 6.16 -15.62 2.17
N SER A 639 7.00 -15.00 3.01
CA SER A 639 6.81 -15.00 4.47
C SER A 639 5.55 -14.22 4.84
N LYS A 640 5.35 -13.02 4.26
CA LYS A 640 4.16 -12.20 4.50
C LYS A 640 2.88 -12.94 4.11
N LEU A 641 2.87 -13.60 2.96
CA LEU A 641 1.73 -14.39 2.50
C LEU A 641 1.34 -15.49 3.51
N LEU A 642 2.33 -16.27 3.96
CA LEU A 642 2.10 -17.32 4.96
C LEU A 642 1.68 -16.73 6.31
N ASP A 643 2.26 -15.60 6.72
CA ASP A 643 1.90 -14.89 7.94
C ASP A 643 0.44 -14.46 7.95
N LEU A 644 -0.04 -13.87 6.85
CA LEU A 644 -1.44 -13.44 6.72
C LEU A 644 -2.41 -14.62 6.86
N ILE A 645 -2.10 -15.76 6.24
CA ILE A 645 -2.91 -16.98 6.38
C ILE A 645 -2.94 -17.44 7.84
N CYS A 646 -1.80 -17.42 8.53
CA CYS A 646 -1.71 -17.80 9.94
C CYS A 646 -2.52 -16.83 10.82
N ARG A 647 -2.39 -15.53 10.60
CA ARG A 647 -3.13 -14.50 11.37
C ARG A 647 -4.65 -14.60 11.20
N ILE A 648 -5.13 -14.92 9.99
CA ILE A 648 -6.57 -15.17 9.76
C ILE A 648 -7.04 -16.34 10.63
N LEU A 649 -6.28 -17.43 10.63
CA LEU A 649 -6.61 -18.61 11.43
C LEU A 649 -6.53 -18.32 12.94
N GLU A 650 -5.45 -17.68 13.40
CA GLU A 650 -5.23 -17.34 14.81
C GLU A 650 -6.29 -16.38 15.35
N THR A 651 -6.72 -15.40 14.57
CA THR A 651 -7.78 -14.48 14.97
C THR A 651 -9.10 -15.22 15.19
N SER A 652 -9.43 -16.14 14.29
CA SER A 652 -10.59 -17.02 14.45
C SER A 652 -10.44 -17.93 15.69
N TRP A 653 -9.26 -18.51 15.88
CA TRP A 653 -8.93 -19.38 17.01
C TRP A 653 -9.09 -18.67 18.37
N ARG A 654 -8.56 -17.44 18.48
CA ARG A 654 -8.65 -16.58 19.67
C ARG A 654 -10.10 -16.13 19.92
N LYS A 655 -10.82 -15.70 18.88
CA LYS A 655 -12.23 -15.28 18.98
C LYS A 655 -13.11 -16.37 19.58
N HIS A 656 -12.84 -17.61 19.23
CA HIS A 656 -13.61 -18.76 19.68
C HIS A 656 -13.04 -19.47 20.93
N ASN A 657 -11.98 -18.92 21.56
CA ASN A 657 -11.32 -19.48 22.75
C ASN A 657 -10.95 -20.97 22.61
N LEU A 658 -10.50 -21.38 21.42
CA LEU A 658 -10.12 -22.77 21.21
C LEU A 658 -8.80 -23.08 21.94
N HIS A 659 -8.80 -24.16 22.72
CA HIS A 659 -7.58 -24.62 23.38
C HIS A 659 -6.64 -25.27 22.35
N PRO A 660 -5.30 -25.20 22.50
CA PRO A 660 -4.38 -25.90 21.59
C PRO A 660 -4.60 -27.42 21.49
N TRP A 661 -5.35 -27.99 22.43
CA TRP A 661 -5.66 -29.42 22.57
C TRP A 661 -7.00 -29.83 21.93
N VAL A 662 -7.47 -29.07 20.93
CA VAL A 662 -8.61 -29.44 20.05
C VAL A 662 -8.34 -30.72 19.23
N LEU A 663 -7.16 -31.33 19.39
CA LEU A 663 -6.70 -32.52 18.67
C LEU A 663 -7.23 -33.85 19.24
N HIS A 664 -7.98 -33.85 20.35
CA HIS A 664 -8.52 -35.08 20.94
C HIS A 664 -9.95 -35.39 20.44
N PHE A 665 -10.13 -36.59 19.87
CA PHE A 665 -11.38 -37.03 19.23
C PHE A 665 -12.51 -37.45 20.19
N ASN A 666 -12.31 -37.35 21.50
CA ASN A 666 -13.26 -37.86 22.51
C ASN A 666 -14.39 -36.88 22.88
N ARG A 667 -14.57 -35.77 22.14
CA ARG A 667 -15.61 -34.76 22.42
C ARG A 667 -16.48 -34.49 21.19
N ARG A 668 -17.74 -34.11 21.44
CA ARG A 668 -18.64 -33.61 20.38
C ARG A 668 -18.15 -32.24 19.90
N ALA A 669 -18.21 -32.01 18.60
CA ALA A 669 -17.84 -30.72 18.02
C ALA A 669 -18.66 -29.57 18.62
N SER A 670 -17.93 -28.55 19.03
CA SER A 670 -18.45 -27.26 19.45
C SER A 670 -18.79 -26.37 18.25
N ALA A 671 -19.70 -25.42 18.43
CA ALA A 671 -19.98 -24.40 17.42
C ALA A 671 -18.71 -23.59 17.04
N ALA A 672 -17.77 -23.47 17.98
CA ALA A 672 -16.46 -22.87 17.79
C ALA A 672 -15.59 -23.65 16.79
N GLU A 673 -15.48 -24.98 16.94
CA GLU A 673 -14.75 -25.84 15.99
C GLU A 673 -15.36 -25.78 14.59
N PHE A 674 -16.70 -25.74 14.49
CA PHE A 674 -17.39 -25.61 13.21
C PHE A 674 -17.07 -24.27 12.51
N ALA A 675 -17.03 -23.17 13.25
CA ALA A 675 -16.66 -21.86 12.71
C ALA A 675 -15.22 -21.83 12.19
N VAL A 676 -14.27 -22.41 12.93
CA VAL A 676 -12.87 -22.51 12.49
C VAL A 676 -12.73 -23.45 11.29
N PHE A 677 -13.42 -24.60 11.29
CA PHE A 677 -13.45 -25.52 10.14
C PHE A 677 -13.97 -24.81 8.88
N HIS A 678 -15.02 -24.00 9.01
CA HIS A 678 -15.58 -23.24 7.89
C HIS A 678 -14.58 -22.21 7.34
N ILE A 679 -13.93 -21.43 8.22
CA ILE A 679 -12.90 -20.46 7.81
C ILE A 679 -11.70 -21.16 7.15
N MET A 680 -11.22 -22.28 7.69
CA MET A 680 -10.15 -23.07 7.06
C MET A 680 -10.55 -23.57 5.67
N THR A 681 -11.79 -24.01 5.49
CA THR A 681 -12.30 -24.44 4.18
C THR A 681 -12.31 -23.27 3.19
N ARG A 682 -12.72 -22.08 3.61
CA ARG A 682 -12.69 -20.86 2.79
C ARG A 682 -11.27 -20.42 2.43
N ILE A 683 -10.32 -20.49 3.37
CA ILE A 683 -8.90 -20.24 3.10
C ILE A 683 -8.36 -21.25 2.08
N LEU A 684 -8.70 -22.53 2.22
CA LEU A 684 -8.27 -23.56 1.28
C LEU A 684 -8.80 -23.29 -0.13
N GLU A 685 -10.08 -22.92 -0.27
CA GLU A 685 -10.69 -22.57 -1.55
C GLU A 685 -10.01 -21.34 -2.18
N ALA A 686 -9.79 -20.30 -1.38
CA ALA A 686 -9.13 -19.06 -1.80
C ALA A 686 -7.67 -19.27 -2.25
N THR A 687 -6.92 -20.11 -1.55
CA THR A 687 -5.51 -20.39 -1.87
C THR A 687 -5.37 -21.36 -3.04
N ARG A 688 -6.29 -22.33 -3.19
CA ARG A 688 -6.27 -23.32 -4.27
C ARG A 688 -6.49 -22.71 -5.64
N SER A 689 -7.37 -21.71 -5.77
CA SER A 689 -7.63 -21.00 -7.04
C SER A 689 -6.37 -20.34 -7.60
N LEU A 690 -5.63 -19.64 -6.72
CA LEU A 690 -4.41 -18.89 -7.00
C LEU A 690 -3.12 -19.73 -6.91
N PHE A 691 -3.23 -21.00 -6.50
CA PHE A 691 -2.12 -21.92 -6.26
C PHE A 691 -1.09 -21.39 -5.24
N LEU A 692 -1.59 -20.81 -4.14
CA LEU A 692 -0.77 -20.28 -3.06
C LEU A 692 -0.40 -21.39 -2.04
N PRO A 693 0.79 -21.34 -1.44
CA PRO A 693 1.16 -22.30 -0.40
C PRO A 693 0.38 -22.06 0.89
N LEU A 694 0.12 -23.15 1.61
CA LEU A 694 -0.46 -23.12 2.96
C LEU A 694 0.61 -23.38 4.01
N PRO A 695 0.41 -22.90 5.26
CA PRO A 695 1.27 -23.24 6.38
C PRO A 695 1.39 -24.77 6.57
N PRO A 696 2.61 -25.31 6.77
CA PRO A 696 2.79 -26.72 7.15
C PRO A 696 1.92 -27.11 8.34
N GLY A 697 1.23 -28.25 8.25
CA GLY A 697 0.28 -28.72 9.26
C GLY A 697 -1.16 -28.23 9.08
N PHE A 698 -1.43 -27.33 8.13
CA PHE A 698 -2.79 -26.84 7.84
C PHE A 698 -3.75 -27.98 7.45
N HIS A 699 -3.34 -28.85 6.52
CA HIS A 699 -4.16 -29.99 6.05
C HIS A 699 -4.44 -31.00 7.15
N THR A 700 -3.46 -31.24 8.03
CA THR A 700 -3.62 -32.11 9.20
C THR A 700 -4.68 -31.56 10.15
N LEU A 701 -4.57 -30.27 10.52
CA LEU A 701 -5.52 -29.60 11.39
C LEU A 701 -6.93 -29.56 10.76
N HIS A 702 -7.03 -29.25 9.47
CA HIS A 702 -8.30 -29.20 8.75
C HIS A 702 -9.00 -30.56 8.72
N THR A 703 -8.24 -31.64 8.53
CA THR A 703 -8.75 -33.02 8.55
C THR A 703 -9.24 -33.42 9.95
N ILE A 704 -8.48 -33.09 11.00
CA ILE A 704 -8.87 -33.39 12.39
C ILE A 704 -10.18 -32.66 12.75
N LEU A 705 -10.26 -31.36 12.44
CA LEU A 705 -11.48 -30.59 12.63
C LEU A 705 -12.64 -31.12 11.78
N GLY A 706 -12.38 -31.58 10.55
CA GLY A 706 -13.37 -32.19 9.68
C GLY A 706 -13.97 -33.47 10.30
N VAL A 707 -13.15 -34.31 10.92
CA VAL A 707 -13.59 -35.51 11.64
C VAL A 707 -14.48 -35.17 12.84
N HIS A 708 -14.19 -34.07 13.54
CA HIS A 708 -15.03 -33.59 14.64
C HIS A 708 -16.36 -33.03 14.13
N CYS A 709 -16.31 -32.20 13.09
CA CYS A 709 -17.43 -31.33 12.68
C CYS A 709 -18.41 -32.00 11.71
N LEU A 710 -17.97 -32.98 10.92
CA LEU A 710 -18.78 -33.55 9.84
C LEU A 710 -19.32 -34.94 10.17
N PRO A 711 -20.56 -35.27 9.75
CA PRO A 711 -21.03 -36.65 9.77
C PRO A 711 -20.24 -37.49 8.77
N LEU A 712 -20.14 -38.81 9.01
CA LEU A 712 -19.31 -39.74 8.24
C LEU A 712 -19.51 -39.61 6.72
N HIS A 713 -20.74 -39.54 6.23
CA HIS A 713 -21.02 -39.44 4.80
C HIS A 713 -20.44 -38.15 4.17
N ASN A 714 -20.59 -37.00 4.84
CA ASN A 714 -20.04 -35.73 4.37
C ASN A 714 -18.52 -35.73 4.48
N LEU A 715 -17.96 -36.27 5.57
CA LEU A 715 -16.52 -36.40 5.73
C LEU A 715 -15.90 -37.19 4.56
N LEU A 716 -16.48 -38.34 4.23
CA LEU A 716 -16.02 -39.16 3.11
C LEU A 716 -16.17 -38.43 1.78
N HIS A 717 -17.27 -37.71 1.56
CA HIS A 717 -17.45 -36.90 0.35
C HIS A 717 -16.37 -35.80 0.21
N TYR A 718 -16.03 -35.12 1.31
CA TYR A 718 -14.98 -34.10 1.32
C TYR A 718 -13.58 -34.68 1.08
N ILE A 719 -13.32 -35.90 1.55
CA ILE A 719 -12.07 -36.64 1.27
C ILE A 719 -12.03 -37.06 -0.21
N ASP A 720 -13.12 -37.64 -0.71
CA ASP A 720 -13.21 -38.15 -2.09
C ASP A 720 -13.09 -37.03 -3.14
N ASN A 721 -13.61 -35.84 -2.84
CA ASN A 721 -13.44 -34.64 -3.67
C ASN A 721 -12.07 -33.94 -3.50
N GLY A 722 -11.22 -34.41 -2.59
CA GLY A 722 -9.91 -33.81 -2.32
C GLY A 722 -9.97 -32.43 -1.66
N VAL A 723 -11.01 -32.17 -0.86
CA VAL A 723 -11.10 -30.99 0.02
C VAL A 723 -10.34 -31.27 1.32
N LEU A 724 -10.53 -32.47 1.90
CA LEU A 724 -9.76 -32.92 3.06
C LEU A 724 -8.65 -33.86 2.59
N LEU A 725 -7.40 -33.40 2.73
CA LEU A 725 -6.23 -34.18 2.36
C LEU A 725 -5.77 -35.05 3.54
N LEU A 726 -5.84 -36.36 3.36
CA LEU A 726 -5.37 -37.34 4.34
C LEU A 726 -3.83 -37.34 4.39
N THR A 727 -3.26 -36.62 5.37
CA THR A 727 -1.82 -36.65 5.65
C THR A 727 -1.46 -37.86 6.52
N GLU A 728 -0.22 -38.37 6.39
CA GLU A 728 0.27 -39.50 7.20
C GLU A 728 0.16 -39.20 8.71
N THR A 729 0.47 -37.96 9.11
CA THR A 729 0.37 -37.50 10.50
C THR A 729 -1.08 -37.46 11.00
N ALA A 730 -2.01 -36.90 10.20
CA ALA A 730 -3.42 -36.82 10.57
C ALA A 730 -4.01 -38.21 10.83
N VAL A 731 -3.75 -39.15 9.91
CA VAL A 731 -4.27 -40.50 10.05
C VAL A 731 -3.57 -41.23 11.20
N THR A 732 -2.25 -41.08 11.37
CA THR A 732 -1.54 -41.68 12.50
C THR A 732 -2.10 -41.23 13.85
N ARG A 733 -2.42 -39.93 14.01
CA ARG A 733 -3.09 -39.43 15.21
C ARG A 733 -4.49 -39.98 15.36
N LEU A 734 -5.28 -39.98 14.28
CA LEU A 734 -6.63 -40.54 14.27
C LEU A 734 -6.66 -42.02 14.69
N MET A 735 -5.67 -42.81 14.27
CA MET A 735 -5.58 -44.22 14.66
C MET A 735 -5.22 -44.41 16.14
N LYS A 736 -4.40 -43.53 16.72
CA LYS A 736 -3.97 -43.59 18.13
C LYS A 736 -5.03 -43.08 19.10
N ASP A 737 -5.73 -42.02 18.74
CA ASP A 737 -6.59 -41.29 19.68
C ASP A 737 -8.03 -41.80 19.69
N LEU A 738 -8.50 -42.44 18.61
CA LEU A 738 -9.83 -43.05 18.56
C LEU A 738 -9.83 -44.47 19.16
N ASP A 739 -10.86 -44.77 19.95
CA ASP A 739 -11.14 -46.13 20.40
C ASP A 739 -11.64 -47.04 19.26
N ASN A 740 -11.76 -48.34 19.55
CA ASN A 740 -12.28 -49.34 18.62
C ASN A 740 -13.78 -49.61 18.84
N THR A 741 -14.57 -48.55 19.08
CA THR A 741 -16.05 -48.69 19.06
C THR A 741 -16.54 -48.95 17.64
N GLU A 742 -17.68 -49.64 17.47
CA GLU A 742 -18.21 -49.99 16.14
C GLU A 742 -18.33 -48.79 15.18
N LYS A 743 -18.67 -47.60 15.71
CA LYS A 743 -18.73 -46.35 14.95
C LYS A 743 -17.34 -45.88 14.49
N ASN A 744 -16.35 -45.93 15.38
CA ASN A 744 -14.99 -45.47 15.10
C ASN A 744 -14.22 -46.48 14.24
N GLU A 745 -14.48 -47.78 14.38
CA GLU A 745 -13.98 -48.81 13.47
C GLU A 745 -14.49 -48.57 12.04
N LYS A 746 -15.79 -48.31 11.87
CA LYS A 746 -16.37 -47.95 10.56
C LYS A 746 -15.67 -46.73 9.94
N LEU A 747 -15.35 -45.71 10.75
CA LEU A 747 -14.59 -44.53 10.31
C LEU A 747 -13.14 -44.91 9.91
N LYS A 748 -12.41 -45.61 10.77
CA LYS A 748 -11.03 -46.06 10.53
C LYS A 748 -10.92 -46.87 9.24
N PHE A 749 -11.80 -47.87 9.04
CA PHE A 749 -11.86 -48.65 7.82
C PHE A 749 -12.13 -47.78 6.59
N SER A 750 -13.10 -46.86 6.68
CA SER A 750 -13.47 -45.99 5.57
C SER A 750 -12.33 -45.06 5.13
N ILE A 751 -11.48 -44.63 6.07
CA ILE A 751 -10.29 -43.82 5.80
C ILE A 751 -9.16 -44.67 5.22
N ILE A 752 -8.86 -45.84 5.81
CA ILE A 752 -7.76 -46.71 5.36
C ILE A 752 -7.92 -47.13 3.89
N VAL A 753 -9.15 -47.46 3.47
CA VAL A 753 -9.45 -47.87 2.08
C VAL A 753 -9.12 -46.78 1.07
N ARG A 754 -9.13 -45.51 1.48
CA ARG A 754 -8.88 -44.35 0.62
C ARG A 754 -7.42 -43.91 0.59
N LEU A 755 -6.55 -44.54 1.38
CA LEU A 755 -5.13 -44.18 1.45
C LEU A 755 -4.32 -44.84 0.34
N PRO A 756 -3.25 -44.17 -0.15
CA PRO A 756 -2.27 -44.81 -1.02
C PRO A 756 -1.69 -46.08 -0.37
N PRO A 757 -1.43 -47.17 -1.13
CA PRO A 757 -1.05 -48.48 -0.58
C PRO A 757 0.15 -48.45 0.38
N LEU A 758 1.16 -47.62 0.09
CA LEU A 758 2.37 -47.49 0.92
C LEU A 758 2.07 -46.84 2.29
N ILE A 759 1.21 -45.81 2.30
CA ILE A 759 0.82 -45.10 3.52
C ILE A 759 -0.15 -45.97 4.32
N GLY A 760 -1.11 -46.62 3.64
CA GLY A 760 -2.05 -47.56 4.24
C GLY A 760 -1.34 -48.72 4.95
N GLN A 761 -0.29 -49.30 4.35
CA GLN A 761 0.49 -50.38 4.97
C GLN A 761 1.22 -49.93 6.24
N LYS A 762 1.84 -48.75 6.25
CA LYS A 762 2.48 -48.20 7.45
C LYS A 762 1.47 -47.96 8.57
N ILE A 763 0.31 -47.41 8.25
CA ILE A 763 -0.73 -47.08 9.22
C ILE A 763 -1.43 -48.34 9.75
N CYS A 764 -1.63 -49.36 8.92
CA CYS A 764 -2.15 -50.64 9.37
C CYS A 764 -1.25 -51.28 10.44
N ARG A 765 0.08 -51.06 10.38
CA ARG A 765 1.02 -51.53 11.42
C ARG A 765 0.88 -50.81 12.77
N LEU A 766 0.29 -49.61 12.78
CA LEU A 766 0.08 -48.82 13.99
C LEU A 766 -1.26 -49.11 14.68
N TRP A 767 -2.16 -49.82 14.01
CA TRP A 767 -3.47 -50.17 14.55
C TRP A 767 -3.46 -51.60 15.07
N ASP A 768 -3.60 -51.76 16.38
CA ASP A 768 -3.76 -53.07 17.01
C ASP A 768 -5.21 -53.56 16.84
N HIS A 769 -5.48 -54.22 15.72
CA HIS A 769 -6.80 -54.75 15.36
C HIS A 769 -6.65 -56.11 14.63
N PRO A 770 -7.54 -57.09 14.84
CA PRO A 770 -7.40 -58.43 14.24
C PRO A 770 -7.22 -58.42 12.71
N MET A 771 -7.88 -57.47 12.03
CA MET A 771 -7.78 -57.31 10.58
C MET A 771 -6.40 -56.79 10.12
N SER A 772 -5.79 -55.85 10.86
CA SER A 772 -4.45 -55.36 10.52
C SER A 772 -3.40 -56.43 10.76
N SER A 773 -3.49 -57.16 11.89
CA SER A 773 -2.63 -58.32 12.17
C SER A 773 -2.70 -59.35 11.04
N ASN A 774 -3.91 -59.69 10.56
CA ASN A 774 -4.09 -60.62 9.45
C ASN A 774 -3.44 -60.12 8.13
N ILE A 775 -3.60 -58.83 7.80
CA ILE A 775 -2.96 -58.24 6.60
C ILE A 775 -1.43 -58.27 6.72
N ILE A 776 -0.88 -57.97 7.90
CA ILE A 776 0.56 -57.99 8.17
C ILE A 776 1.09 -59.42 8.04
N SER A 777 0.45 -60.39 8.70
CA SER A 777 0.82 -61.80 8.65
C SER A 777 0.77 -62.36 7.21
N ARG A 778 -0.27 -62.02 6.44
CA ARG A 778 -0.39 -62.43 5.03
C ARG A 778 0.71 -61.85 4.15
N ASN A 779 1.07 -60.58 4.35
CA ASN A 779 2.13 -59.93 3.59
C ASN A 779 3.51 -60.51 3.94
N HIS A 780 3.75 -60.79 5.23
CA HIS A 780 4.98 -61.44 5.71
C HIS A 780 5.15 -62.83 5.10
N VAL A 781 4.12 -63.67 5.21
CA VAL A 781 4.08 -65.01 4.59
C VAL A 781 4.30 -64.93 3.08
N LYS A 782 3.64 -63.97 2.40
CA LYS A 782 3.81 -63.77 0.96
C LYS A 782 5.26 -63.44 0.61
N GLN A 783 5.93 -62.58 1.38
CA GLN A 783 7.35 -62.24 1.16
C GLN A 783 8.28 -63.44 1.39
N LEU A 784 8.06 -64.20 2.48
CA LEU A 784 8.84 -65.40 2.78
C LEU A 784 8.68 -66.48 1.68
N LEU A 785 7.45 -66.73 1.25
CA LEU A 785 7.17 -67.74 0.23
C LEU A 785 7.57 -67.30 -1.19
N GLN A 786 7.60 -66.00 -1.49
CA GLN A 786 8.07 -65.49 -2.80
C GLN A 786 9.56 -65.74 -3.03
N ASN A 787 10.36 -65.72 -1.95
CA ASN A 787 11.80 -65.97 -2.00
C ASN A 787 12.16 -67.45 -1.73
N TYR A 788 11.17 -68.28 -1.41
CA TYR A 788 11.36 -69.70 -1.16
C TYR A 788 11.55 -70.47 -2.46
N LYS A 789 12.78 -70.92 -2.70
CA LYS A 789 13.04 -71.97 -3.71
C LYS A 789 12.90 -73.32 -3.01
N LYS A 790 11.95 -74.15 -3.45
CA LYS A 790 11.80 -75.53 -2.97
C LYS A 790 13.16 -76.24 -3.00
N GLN A 791 13.77 -76.42 -1.84
CA GLN A 791 14.69 -77.52 -1.63
C GLN A 791 13.91 -78.64 -0.93
N PRO A 792 14.04 -79.90 -1.38
CA PRO A 792 13.39 -81.01 -0.71
C PRO A 792 14.06 -81.20 0.67
N GLN A 793 13.39 -80.79 1.74
CA GLN A 793 13.78 -81.21 3.09
C GLN A 793 13.44 -82.69 3.25
N SER A 794 14.44 -83.49 3.57
CA SER A 794 14.27 -84.85 4.05
C SER A 794 13.61 -84.81 5.42
N SER A 795 12.37 -85.29 5.49
CA SER A 795 11.61 -85.45 6.72
C SER A 795 12.32 -86.45 7.64
N VAL A 796 12.90 -85.99 8.74
CA VAL A 796 12.98 -86.78 9.97
C VAL A 796 12.14 -86.03 10.99
N ILE A 797 10.88 -86.44 11.10
CA ILE A 797 9.99 -86.01 12.17
C ILE A 797 10.53 -86.69 13.43
N ASP A 798 11.30 -85.96 14.23
CA ASP A 798 11.70 -86.45 15.54
C ASP A 798 10.48 -86.36 16.46
N LYS A 799 9.87 -87.53 16.72
CA LYS A 799 8.71 -87.66 17.60
C LYS A 799 9.15 -87.46 19.05
N SER A 800 9.21 -86.22 19.53
CA SER A 800 9.05 -85.98 20.96
C SER A 800 8.49 -84.59 21.28
N SER A 801 7.46 -84.60 22.13
CA SER A 801 6.68 -83.48 22.72
C SER A 801 5.60 -82.81 21.85
N PHE A 802 4.47 -83.50 21.67
CA PHE A 802 3.22 -82.87 21.25
C PHE A 802 2.52 -82.17 22.43
N SER A 803 2.23 -80.88 22.30
CA SER A 803 0.89 -80.36 22.59
C SER A 803 0.11 -80.37 21.27
N VAL A 804 -0.92 -81.22 21.18
CA VAL A 804 -1.76 -81.30 19.97
C VAL A 804 -2.78 -80.17 20.01
N GLU A 805 -2.42 -79.00 19.48
CA GLU A 805 -3.39 -78.01 19.01
C GLU A 805 -3.11 -77.73 17.53
N PHE A 806 -4.09 -78.01 16.65
CA PHE A 806 -4.13 -77.66 15.23
C PHE A 806 -2.91 -78.06 14.34
N LEU A 807 -2.80 -79.36 14.02
CA LEU A 807 -1.77 -79.96 13.13
C LEU A 807 -1.43 -79.17 11.84
N PRO A 808 -2.41 -78.67 11.05
CA PRO A 808 -2.10 -77.91 9.83
C PRO A 808 -1.43 -76.55 10.11
N LEU A 809 -1.78 -75.91 11.23
CA LEU A 809 -1.17 -74.65 11.64
C LEU A 809 0.26 -74.92 12.12
N ASN A 810 0.47 -75.92 12.98
CA ASN A 810 1.79 -76.25 13.51
C ASN A 810 2.80 -76.59 12.40
N TYR A 811 2.40 -77.41 11.43
CA TYR A 811 3.25 -77.73 10.27
C TYR A 811 3.60 -76.48 9.44
N PHE A 812 2.62 -75.58 9.26
CA PHE A 812 2.83 -74.34 8.52
C PHE A 812 3.76 -73.38 9.28
N ILE A 813 3.59 -73.24 10.60
CA ILE A 813 4.47 -72.44 11.45
C ILE A 813 5.88 -73.02 11.49
N GLU A 814 6.05 -74.33 11.66
CA GLU A 814 7.37 -75.01 11.57
C GLU A 814 8.07 -74.68 10.25
N THR A 815 7.35 -74.79 9.13
CA THR A 815 7.88 -74.46 7.80
C THR A 815 8.30 -72.99 7.69
N LEU A 816 7.51 -72.05 8.24
CA LEU A 816 7.87 -70.63 8.24
C LEU A 816 9.08 -70.35 9.13
N THR A 817 9.16 -71.00 10.29
CA THR A 817 10.26 -70.84 11.26
C THR A 817 11.58 -71.37 10.69
N ASP A 818 11.54 -72.46 9.92
CA ASP A 818 12.67 -72.98 9.14
C ASP A 818 13.14 -72.01 8.05
N ILE A 819 12.22 -71.34 7.35
CA ILE A 819 12.53 -70.34 6.31
C ILE A 819 13.12 -69.06 6.92
N GLU A 820 12.62 -68.63 8.08
CA GLU A 820 13.13 -67.46 8.82
C GLU A 820 14.54 -67.71 9.39
N SER A 821 14.78 -68.90 9.95
CA SER A 821 16.08 -69.28 10.52
C SER A 821 17.18 -69.44 9.46
N SER A 822 16.84 -69.94 8.27
CA SER A 822 17.77 -70.12 7.15
C SER A 822 18.10 -68.83 6.38
N ASN A 823 17.30 -67.77 6.50
CA ASN A 823 17.49 -66.48 5.82
C ASN A 823 18.01 -65.32 6.69
N ARG A 824 18.45 -65.60 7.93
CA ARG A 824 18.91 -64.58 8.91
C ARG A 824 20.04 -63.65 8.43
N ALA A 825 20.78 -64.00 7.37
CA ALA A 825 21.90 -63.20 6.85
C ALA A 825 21.52 -62.16 5.77
N LEU A 826 20.32 -62.24 5.16
CA LEU A 826 19.90 -61.37 4.04
C LEU A 826 18.95 -60.23 4.43
N TYR A 827 18.35 -60.27 5.63
CA TYR A 827 17.34 -59.30 6.09
C TYR A 827 17.83 -58.37 7.22
N GLY A 828 19.15 -58.21 7.37
CA GLY A 828 19.76 -57.36 8.41
C GLY A 828 19.70 -55.84 8.19
N PHE A 829 19.02 -55.34 7.16
CA PHE A 829 18.97 -53.91 6.84
C PHE A 829 17.56 -53.43 6.53
N GLU A 830 16.80 -53.15 7.58
CA GLU A 830 15.85 -52.02 7.77
C GLU A 830 14.99 -52.35 8.99
N GLY A 831 14.87 -51.42 9.93
CA GLY A 831 14.23 -51.62 11.24
C GLY A 831 12.77 -52.08 11.17
N HIS A 832 12.57 -53.39 11.01
CA HIS A 832 11.30 -54.09 11.15
C HIS A 832 11.21 -54.65 12.57
N ASP A 833 10.43 -53.97 13.43
CA ASP A 833 10.06 -54.53 14.73
C ASP A 833 9.24 -55.83 14.55
N ASN A 834 9.74 -56.92 15.16
CA ASN A 834 9.07 -58.13 15.67
C ASN A 834 7.84 -58.70 14.93
N VAL A 835 7.94 -59.04 13.64
CA VAL A 835 6.97 -59.95 12.98
C VAL A 835 7.69 -61.27 12.67
N ASP A 836 7.38 -62.32 13.43
CA ASP A 836 7.94 -63.66 13.31
C ASP A 836 6.84 -64.71 13.06
N ALA A 837 7.21 -65.96 12.81
CA ALA A 837 6.26 -67.07 12.64
C ALA A 837 5.28 -67.18 13.82
N LYS A 838 5.71 -66.82 15.05
CA LYS A 838 4.86 -66.81 16.25
C LYS A 838 3.77 -65.72 16.19
N PHE A 839 4.09 -64.52 15.69
CA PHE A 839 3.08 -63.49 15.44
C PHE A 839 2.04 -63.94 14.40
N VAL A 840 2.45 -64.71 13.38
CA VAL A 840 1.54 -65.28 12.38
C VAL A 840 0.60 -66.31 13.02
N GLU A 841 1.12 -67.15 13.90
CA GLU A 841 0.34 -68.11 14.70
C GLU A 841 -0.69 -67.41 15.59
N GLU A 842 -0.27 -66.43 16.39
CA GLU A 842 -1.14 -65.66 17.28
C GLU A 842 -2.25 -64.92 16.50
N ALA A 843 -1.92 -64.34 15.34
CA ALA A 843 -2.89 -63.67 14.49
C ALA A 843 -3.91 -64.66 13.88
N ALA A 844 -3.45 -65.84 13.44
CA ALA A 844 -4.32 -66.88 12.89
C ALA A 844 -5.27 -67.46 13.95
N LEU A 845 -4.76 -67.70 15.16
CA LEU A 845 -5.56 -68.16 16.29
C LEU A 845 -6.59 -67.11 16.69
N LYS A 846 -6.19 -65.85 16.92
CA LYS A 846 -7.12 -64.75 17.24
C LYS A 846 -8.22 -64.59 16.19
N HIS A 847 -7.88 -64.70 14.91
CA HIS A 847 -8.87 -64.61 13.83
C HIS A 847 -9.86 -65.80 13.83
N THR A 848 -9.37 -67.00 14.12
CA THR A 848 -10.19 -68.21 14.22
C THR A 848 -11.12 -68.13 15.43
N THR A 849 -10.62 -67.68 16.58
CA THR A 849 -11.40 -67.46 17.81
C THR A 849 -12.51 -66.43 17.56
N MET A 850 -12.21 -65.32 16.88
CA MET A 850 -13.20 -64.32 16.47
C MET A 850 -14.29 -64.91 15.55
N LEU A 851 -13.92 -65.73 14.55
CA LEU A 851 -14.88 -66.37 13.63
C LEU A 851 -15.79 -67.39 14.34
N LEU A 852 -15.26 -68.05 15.37
CA LEU A 852 -15.99 -69.03 16.18
C LEU A 852 -16.82 -68.39 17.31
N GLY A 853 -16.65 -67.09 17.55
CA GLY A 853 -17.35 -66.35 18.63
C GLY A 853 -16.95 -66.80 20.04
N LEU A 854 -15.73 -67.31 20.19
CA LEU A 854 -15.18 -67.89 21.42
C LEU A 854 -14.44 -66.89 22.30
#